data_AF-A0A246T4E3-F1
#
_entry.id   AF-A0A246T4E3-F1
#
_cell.length_a   1.000
_cell.length_b   1.000
_cell.length_c   1.000
_cell.angle_alpha   90.00
_cell.angle_beta   90.00
_cell.angle_gamma   90.00
#
_symmetry.space_group_name_H-M   'P 1'
#
loop_
_entity.id
_entity.type
_entity.pdbx_description
1 polymer ?
#
loop_
_entity_poly.entity_id
_entity_poly.type
_entity_poly.pdbx_seq_one_letter_code
_entity_poly.pdbx_strand_id
1 'polypeptide(L)'
;MPEGADPFNPPLFRLSRPSPAIAEFSRTADRNEIVSMTGVELDRSSNFEIFSQAPSEVKGEITAVSSLRADETAATVLLPVSLPEWSMYLIWPNRNGYRGQPIAINRTEAWWLGPNKGTPGTLISVYGRNLTRGNGTSLSYLYIKPPGGSGSYVKPVAVNPFKVDFPIPNMPPGSYEIWIHNSHGGRFGWSGPLKLDILTRSPWADQKSNLLNVKNFGAAGDGTTDDTAALQRALEAAKTAAPATVYFPAGTYVVTSFLTVPGNVGWAGNGMNMTEIRLDHSIDHSMIEIAGENVQFDGLTLNANRKTGNHVLMQVYSAKDLRIASVRLNAWGVAALEANGASGLYISDSELVENGSFYGSSRQVFLSGNKFRMTGYGESVAALWGGRDFSMVGNELSNADESQDDGHGIGRFFVGQAHFGSMRNLYWGNNTSRNAAPHDCDKVDCNKGEQICFEMVGSKIKSDFVTATADTVFFRSLSDLGEVMPGGQDLVVVGGRGAGQHRHIVASADSTVTLDAPWNVIPDGTSRFALAATASRVAIYDNNFDGRSTYNEHDSDSTSVLLYGNVYDAIVDNNRISRMRHGMMTIALDSMRGLAPYFLQYSNNTVSDSNSGLYVGTTFAETGQSGIWGGLGNVYRNNRFENLTHIGVEYETWAHDGSDYNGTVFERNSFKSVPYGFVDAYQLIWTYDGRFKSAPGSHSMKVNTILHGNDFDRGSAAVDGSIGFVTLHPSNSWLNIGSTWKDFASGNDGPIVTKSLPN
;
A
#
# COMPACT_ATOMS: atom_id res chain seq x y z
N MET A 1 -2.93 -32.48 -1.72
CA MET A 1 -1.89 -31.43 -1.72
C MET A 1 -1.41 -31.22 -3.14
N PRO A 2 -0.91 -30.02 -3.51
CA PRO A 2 -0.27 -29.81 -4.80
C PRO A 2 1.02 -30.63 -4.89
N GLU A 3 1.44 -30.96 -6.11
CA GLU A 3 2.72 -31.62 -6.35
C GLU A 3 3.87 -30.75 -5.81
N GLY A 4 4.87 -31.35 -5.18
CA GLY A 4 6.01 -30.63 -4.63
C GLY A 4 5.73 -29.77 -3.38
N ALA A 5 4.50 -29.77 -2.87
CA ALA A 5 4.20 -29.18 -1.57
C ALA A 5 4.90 -29.98 -0.46
N ASP A 6 5.47 -29.27 0.51
CA ASP A 6 6.06 -29.90 1.68
C ASP A 6 5.00 -30.65 2.52
N PRO A 7 5.37 -31.73 3.21
CA PRO A 7 4.43 -32.49 4.03
C PRO A 7 3.94 -31.70 5.25
N PHE A 8 4.79 -30.83 5.81
CA PHE A 8 4.56 -29.94 6.97
C PHE A 8 3.60 -30.49 8.04
N ASN A 9 4.16 -31.32 8.93
CA ASN A 9 3.43 -32.03 9.98
C ASN A 9 3.91 -31.58 11.38
N PRO A 10 3.52 -30.38 11.83
CA PRO A 10 3.88 -29.90 13.16
C PRO A 10 3.28 -30.79 14.25
N PRO A 11 3.98 -31.00 15.37
CA PRO A 11 3.41 -31.69 16.52
C PRO A 11 2.25 -30.90 17.12
N LEU A 12 1.30 -31.64 17.71
CA LEU A 12 0.19 -31.04 18.43
C LEU A 12 0.56 -30.89 19.90
N PHE A 13 0.42 -29.67 20.41
CA PHE A 13 0.65 -29.36 21.81
C PHE A 13 -0.64 -28.95 22.49
N ARG A 14 -0.79 -29.32 23.77
CA ARG A 14 -1.82 -28.76 24.62
C ARG A 14 -1.39 -27.35 25.03
N LEU A 15 -2.28 -26.39 24.84
CA LEU A 15 -2.06 -25.03 25.32
C LEU A 15 -2.10 -25.00 26.83
N SER A 16 -1.14 -24.30 27.43
CA SER A 16 -1.15 -24.04 28.86
C SER A 16 -2.05 -22.85 29.19
N ARG A 17 -2.62 -22.81 30.40
CA ARG A 17 -3.31 -21.62 30.93
C ARG A 17 -2.80 -21.32 32.34
N PRO A 18 -2.33 -20.09 32.63
CA PRO A 18 -2.03 -19.01 31.67
C PRO A 18 -0.83 -19.36 30.76
N SER A 19 -0.75 -18.75 29.57
CA SER A 19 0.36 -18.93 28.61
C SER A 19 0.75 -17.60 27.97
N PRO A 20 2.01 -17.46 27.52
CA PRO A 20 2.40 -16.31 26.70
C PRO A 20 1.61 -16.31 25.39
N ALA A 21 1.36 -15.13 24.84
CA ALA A 21 0.58 -14.99 23.62
C ALA A 21 1.11 -13.84 22.76
N ILE A 22 1.17 -14.07 21.46
CA ILE A 22 1.58 -13.08 20.46
C ILE A 22 0.33 -12.36 19.96
N ALA A 23 0.35 -11.04 19.96
CA ALA A 23 -0.74 -10.18 19.54
C ALA A 23 -0.64 -9.88 18.04
N GLU A 24 0.50 -9.40 17.56
CA GLU A 24 0.78 -9.07 16.16
C GLU A 24 2.26 -9.34 15.82
N PHE A 25 2.60 -9.57 14.55
CA PHE A 25 3.94 -10.03 14.15
C PHE A 25 4.30 -9.71 12.68
N SER A 26 5.60 -9.64 12.38
CA SER A 26 6.11 -9.61 11.00
C SER A 26 5.83 -10.95 10.30
N ARG A 27 5.15 -10.95 9.15
CA ARG A 27 4.64 -12.18 8.50
C ARG A 27 5.61 -12.87 7.54
N THR A 28 6.65 -12.17 7.10
CA THR A 28 7.62 -12.66 6.11
C THR A 28 9.02 -12.52 6.67
N ALA A 29 9.78 -13.61 6.68
CA ALA A 29 11.20 -13.63 7.09
C ALA A 29 11.83 -14.96 6.67
N ASP A 30 13.05 -14.93 6.15
CA ASP A 30 13.85 -16.13 5.89
C ASP A 30 14.77 -16.48 7.08
N ARG A 31 15.42 -17.63 7.04
CA ARG A 31 16.53 -17.95 7.94
C ARG A 31 17.55 -16.81 7.96
N ASN A 32 18.12 -16.56 9.13
CA ASN A 32 19.00 -15.43 9.40
C ASN A 32 18.32 -14.04 9.25
N GLU A 33 16.99 -13.96 9.20
CA GLU A 33 16.23 -12.71 9.34
C GLU A 33 15.51 -12.66 10.69
N ILE A 34 15.18 -11.45 11.12
CA ILE A 34 14.52 -11.21 12.39
C ILE A 34 13.00 -11.14 12.19
N VAL A 35 12.28 -11.80 13.09
CA VAL A 35 10.84 -11.62 13.28
C VAL A 35 10.62 -10.69 14.48
N SER A 36 9.88 -9.61 14.28
CA SER A 36 9.42 -8.73 15.35
C SER A 36 7.96 -9.02 15.67
N MET A 37 7.60 -8.93 16.95
CA MET A 37 6.25 -9.25 17.42
C MET A 37 5.88 -8.46 18.68
N THR A 38 4.59 -8.26 18.88
CA THR A 38 4.01 -7.80 20.15
C THR A 38 3.25 -8.92 20.84
N GLY A 39 2.96 -8.77 22.12
CA GLY A 39 2.20 -9.77 22.86
C GLY A 39 2.14 -9.51 24.35
N VAL A 40 1.93 -10.58 25.10
CA VAL A 40 1.87 -10.58 26.56
C VAL A 40 2.73 -11.71 27.10
N GLU A 41 3.37 -11.46 28.24
CA GLU A 41 4.31 -12.40 28.85
C GLU A 41 5.47 -12.75 27.88
N LEU A 42 5.93 -11.77 27.10
CA LEU A 42 7.02 -11.89 26.13
C LEU A 42 8.32 -11.23 26.63
N ASP A 43 8.65 -11.43 27.90
CA ASP A 43 9.81 -10.83 28.55
C ASP A 43 11.14 -11.58 28.25
N ARG A 44 12.24 -11.16 28.88
CA ARG A 44 13.58 -11.77 28.68
C ARG A 44 13.70 -13.22 29.13
N SER A 45 12.75 -13.74 29.92
CA SER A 45 12.70 -15.16 30.28
C SER A 45 11.96 -16.01 29.24
N SER A 46 11.30 -15.37 28.27
CA SER A 46 10.60 -16.04 27.19
C SER A 46 11.58 -16.65 26.18
N ASN A 47 11.32 -17.90 25.82
CA ASN A 47 11.97 -18.60 24.72
C ASN A 47 10.94 -18.92 23.65
N PHE A 48 11.41 -19.25 22.46
CA PHE A 48 10.59 -19.58 21.32
C PHE A 48 11.00 -20.92 20.74
N GLU A 49 10.02 -21.69 20.31
CA GLU A 49 10.22 -22.94 19.61
C GLU A 49 9.79 -22.75 18.16
N ILE A 50 10.71 -22.96 17.22
CA ILE A 50 10.46 -22.81 15.79
C ILE A 50 10.36 -24.19 15.18
N PHE A 51 9.18 -24.54 14.67
CA PHE A 51 9.03 -25.71 13.80
C PHE A 51 9.27 -25.33 12.35
N SER A 52 10.05 -26.17 11.68
CA SER A 52 10.26 -26.13 10.24
C SER A 52 10.31 -27.54 9.69
N GLN A 53 10.02 -27.70 8.40
CA GLN A 53 10.14 -28.99 7.74
C GLN A 53 10.54 -28.75 6.28
N ALA A 54 11.74 -29.18 5.90
CA ALA A 54 12.16 -29.07 4.51
C ALA A 54 11.30 -29.98 3.61
N PRO A 55 11.11 -29.63 2.31
CA PRO A 55 10.27 -30.40 1.40
C PRO A 55 10.70 -31.87 1.22
N SER A 56 12.00 -32.17 1.36
CA SER A 56 12.55 -33.52 1.25
C SER A 56 12.39 -34.37 2.52
N GLU A 57 12.06 -33.75 3.65
CA GLU A 57 12.12 -34.40 4.95
C GLU A 57 10.78 -35.01 5.36
N VAL A 58 10.82 -36.26 5.83
CA VAL A 58 9.64 -36.99 6.30
C VAL A 58 9.15 -36.44 7.65
N LYS A 59 10.06 -35.93 8.48
CA LYS A 59 9.78 -35.35 9.81
C LYS A 59 10.27 -33.91 9.87
N GLY A 60 9.51 -33.04 10.51
CA GLY A 60 9.98 -31.69 10.82
C GLY A 60 10.82 -31.64 12.10
N GLU A 61 11.48 -30.51 12.29
CA GLU A 61 12.37 -30.23 13.43
C GLU A 61 11.85 -29.05 14.25
N ILE A 62 12.11 -29.08 15.56
CA ILE A 62 11.88 -27.94 16.45
C ILE A 62 13.24 -27.40 16.89
N THR A 63 13.48 -26.13 16.63
CA THR A 63 14.65 -25.40 17.09
C THR A 63 14.23 -24.42 18.18
N ALA A 64 14.81 -24.54 19.38
CA ALA A 64 14.61 -23.58 20.45
C ALA A 64 15.53 -22.36 20.26
N VAL A 65 14.99 -21.17 20.43
CA VAL A 65 15.70 -19.89 20.34
C VAL A 65 15.27 -18.95 21.45
N SER A 66 16.19 -18.13 21.94
CA SER A 66 15.85 -17.06 22.88
C SER A 66 15.49 -15.78 22.14
N SER A 67 14.79 -14.87 22.81
CA SER A 67 14.60 -13.51 22.29
C SER A 67 15.94 -12.77 22.18
N LEU A 68 16.07 -11.93 21.16
CA LEU A 68 17.16 -10.95 21.04
C LEU A 68 16.93 -9.78 22.01
N ARG A 69 15.71 -9.26 21.98
CA ARG A 69 15.15 -8.24 22.86
C ARG A 69 13.71 -8.59 23.17
N ALA A 70 13.29 -8.26 24.37
CA ALA A 70 12.01 -8.65 24.94
C ALA A 70 11.67 -7.78 26.15
N ASP A 71 10.41 -7.34 26.24
CA ASP A 71 9.81 -6.64 27.37
C ASP A 71 8.32 -7.03 27.52
N GLU A 72 7.56 -6.26 28.31
CA GLU A 72 6.13 -6.55 28.54
C GLU A 72 5.25 -6.42 27.28
N THR A 73 5.71 -5.69 26.26
CA THR A 73 4.95 -5.38 25.04
C THR A 73 5.45 -6.15 23.83
N ALA A 74 6.76 -6.20 23.60
CA ALA A 74 7.35 -6.67 22.35
C ALA A 74 8.52 -7.61 22.55
N ALA A 75 8.72 -8.49 21.56
CA ALA A 75 9.87 -9.38 21.47
C ALA A 75 10.37 -9.48 20.03
N THR A 76 11.63 -9.86 19.88
CA THR A 76 12.30 -10.06 18.60
C THR A 76 13.07 -11.36 18.61
N VAL A 77 13.05 -12.09 17.49
CA VAL A 77 13.66 -13.41 17.36
C VAL A 77 14.45 -13.48 16.05
N LEU A 78 15.72 -13.90 16.13
CA LEU A 78 16.52 -14.24 14.95
C LEU A 78 16.20 -15.67 14.52
N LEU A 79 15.77 -15.85 13.27
CA LEU A 79 15.57 -17.17 12.70
C LEU A 79 16.95 -17.84 12.45
N PRO A 80 17.22 -19.05 12.98
CA PRO A 80 18.53 -19.69 12.82
C PRO A 80 18.88 -20.01 11.37
N VAL A 81 20.16 -19.85 10.99
CA VAL A 81 20.70 -20.24 9.67
C VAL A 81 20.51 -21.71 9.33
N SER A 82 20.30 -22.58 10.33
CA SER A 82 20.06 -24.01 10.14
C SER A 82 18.66 -24.32 9.62
N LEU A 83 17.73 -23.37 9.66
CA LEU A 83 16.38 -23.58 9.16
C LEU A 83 16.39 -23.76 7.62
N PRO A 84 15.43 -24.53 7.06
CA PRO A 84 15.22 -24.59 5.62
C PRO A 84 14.89 -23.19 5.07
N GLU A 85 15.48 -22.83 3.93
CA GLU A 85 15.30 -21.52 3.29
C GLU A 85 13.86 -21.30 2.82
N TRP A 86 13.33 -20.11 3.05
CA TRP A 86 12.02 -19.61 2.62
C TRP A 86 10.86 -20.60 2.83
N SER A 87 10.98 -21.44 3.87
CA SER A 87 9.92 -22.36 4.30
C SER A 87 8.85 -21.61 5.08
N MET A 88 7.68 -22.23 5.23
CA MET A 88 6.78 -21.84 6.32
C MET A 88 7.43 -22.22 7.65
N TYR A 89 7.34 -21.35 8.64
CA TYR A 89 7.76 -21.62 10.01
C TYR A 89 6.58 -21.46 10.96
N LEU A 90 6.51 -22.31 11.99
CA LEU A 90 5.62 -22.07 13.13
C LEU A 90 6.45 -21.67 14.34
N ILE A 91 6.12 -20.56 14.97
CA ILE A 91 6.84 -20.05 16.14
C ILE A 91 5.90 -20.09 17.34
N TRP A 92 6.18 -20.95 18.34
CA TRP A 92 5.48 -20.94 19.61
C TRP A 92 6.24 -20.10 20.65
N PRO A 93 5.56 -19.16 21.34
CA PRO A 93 6.14 -18.55 22.52
C PRO A 93 6.06 -19.51 23.70
N ASN A 94 7.10 -19.54 24.53
CA ASN A 94 7.19 -20.34 25.74
C ASN A 94 7.78 -19.53 26.88
N ARG A 95 7.16 -19.59 28.06
CA ARG A 95 7.66 -18.95 29.27
C ARG A 95 7.46 -19.88 30.45
N ASN A 96 8.52 -20.15 31.21
CA ASN A 96 8.48 -21.01 32.41
C ASN A 96 7.80 -22.38 32.17
N GLY A 97 7.96 -22.96 30.96
CA GLY A 97 7.36 -24.23 30.58
C GLY A 97 5.91 -24.14 30.09
N TYR A 98 5.31 -22.94 30.08
CA TYR A 98 3.99 -22.69 29.52
C TYR A 98 4.10 -22.27 28.06
N ARG A 99 3.46 -23.04 27.17
CA ARG A 99 3.48 -22.81 25.72
C ARG A 99 2.21 -22.09 25.26
N GLY A 100 2.39 -21.05 24.45
CA GLY A 100 1.32 -20.29 23.81
C GLY A 100 0.88 -20.83 22.45
N GLN A 101 0.01 -20.09 21.78
CA GLN A 101 -0.40 -20.39 20.40
C GLN A 101 0.73 -20.05 19.42
N PRO A 102 0.95 -20.85 18.36
CA PRO A 102 1.95 -20.52 17.35
C PRO A 102 1.46 -19.43 16.41
N ILE A 103 2.41 -18.64 15.92
CA ILE A 103 2.24 -17.82 14.71
C ILE A 103 2.89 -18.50 13.50
N ALA A 104 2.45 -18.13 12.30
CA ALA A 104 2.98 -18.68 11.05
C ALA A 104 3.71 -17.61 10.25
N ILE A 105 4.98 -17.88 9.93
CA ILE A 105 5.82 -17.04 9.06
C ILE A 105 5.87 -17.66 7.67
N ASN A 106 5.87 -16.84 6.62
CA ASN A 106 5.87 -17.23 5.20
C ASN A 106 4.66 -18.08 4.77
N ARG A 107 3.59 -18.13 5.58
CA ARG A 107 2.33 -18.73 5.16
C ARG A 107 1.77 -17.95 3.97
N THR A 108 1.19 -18.67 3.01
CA THR A 108 0.47 -18.01 1.90
C THR A 108 -0.71 -17.21 2.45
N GLU A 109 -0.81 -15.94 2.10
CA GLU A 109 -1.92 -15.06 2.50
C GLU A 109 -2.59 -14.45 1.27
N ALA A 110 -3.79 -14.92 0.96
CA ALA A 110 -4.62 -14.36 -0.09
C ALA A 110 -5.53 -13.28 0.50
N TRP A 111 -5.42 -12.06 0.01
CA TRP A 111 -6.17 -10.92 0.55
C TRP A 111 -7.44 -10.64 -0.23
N TRP A 112 -7.36 -10.62 -1.56
CA TRP A 112 -8.47 -10.26 -2.43
C TRP A 112 -8.28 -10.74 -3.87
N LEU A 113 -9.38 -10.71 -4.65
CA LEU A 113 -9.42 -11.00 -6.07
C LEU A 113 -9.80 -9.76 -6.86
N GLY A 114 -9.16 -9.56 -8.00
CA GLY A 114 -9.47 -8.47 -8.91
C GLY A 114 -9.18 -8.82 -10.36
N PRO A 115 -10.13 -8.66 -11.30
CA PRO A 115 -11.57 -8.53 -11.05
C PRO A 115 -12.12 -9.68 -10.20
N ASN A 116 -13.15 -9.46 -9.39
CA ASN A 116 -13.79 -10.52 -8.58
C ASN A 116 -14.90 -11.30 -9.33
N LYS A 117 -15.12 -10.97 -10.60
CA LYS A 117 -16.11 -11.61 -11.48
C LYS A 117 -15.65 -11.58 -12.93
N GLY A 118 -16.10 -12.52 -13.74
CA GLY A 118 -15.77 -12.56 -15.16
C GLY A 118 -16.34 -13.76 -15.90
N THR A 119 -16.12 -13.83 -17.20
CA THR A 119 -16.46 -15.00 -18.03
C THR A 119 -15.24 -15.90 -18.24
N PRO A 120 -15.39 -17.17 -18.65
CA PRO A 120 -14.25 -18.00 -19.04
C PRO A 120 -13.28 -17.27 -19.98
N GLY A 121 -11.98 -17.34 -19.68
CA GLY A 121 -10.92 -16.61 -20.37
C GLY A 121 -10.60 -15.22 -19.81
N THR A 122 -11.47 -14.64 -18.97
CA THR A 122 -11.17 -13.35 -18.30
C THR A 122 -9.95 -13.52 -17.39
N LEU A 123 -9.00 -12.59 -17.46
CA LEU A 123 -7.83 -12.59 -16.58
C LEU A 123 -8.24 -12.11 -15.18
N ILE A 124 -7.89 -12.89 -14.16
CA ILE A 124 -8.14 -12.61 -12.74
C ILE A 124 -6.81 -12.63 -12.01
N SER A 125 -6.66 -11.73 -11.03
CA SER A 125 -5.50 -11.67 -10.15
C SER A 125 -5.89 -12.01 -8.73
N VAL A 126 -5.14 -12.92 -8.09
CA VAL A 126 -5.06 -13.04 -6.62
C VAL A 126 -4.00 -12.05 -6.15
N TYR A 127 -4.35 -11.22 -5.18
CA TYR A 127 -3.41 -10.33 -4.51
C TYR A 127 -3.23 -10.77 -3.05
N GLY A 128 -2.02 -10.61 -2.52
CA GLY A 128 -1.67 -11.20 -1.24
C GLY A 128 -0.21 -11.04 -0.84
N ARG A 129 0.27 -11.95 -0.01
CA ARG A 129 1.67 -12.07 0.44
C ARG A 129 2.10 -13.53 0.44
N ASN A 130 3.40 -13.74 0.22
CA ASN A 130 4.02 -15.07 0.15
C ASN A 130 3.31 -15.97 -0.86
N LEU A 131 2.85 -15.41 -1.99
CA LEU A 131 2.08 -16.16 -2.99
C LEU A 131 2.94 -17.12 -3.82
N THR A 132 4.26 -17.05 -3.66
CA THR A 132 5.23 -17.81 -4.45
C THR A 132 6.07 -18.72 -3.58
N ARG A 133 6.47 -19.85 -4.15
CA ARG A 133 7.49 -20.70 -3.54
C ARG A 133 8.78 -19.90 -3.40
N GLY A 134 9.48 -20.05 -2.27
CA GLY A 134 10.76 -19.37 -2.07
C GLY A 134 10.69 -17.83 -2.05
N ASN A 135 9.48 -17.25 -1.94
CA ASN A 135 9.23 -15.80 -1.95
C ASN A 135 9.93 -15.03 -3.09
N GLY A 136 9.84 -15.54 -4.31
CA GLY A 136 10.47 -14.93 -5.48
C GLY A 136 10.48 -15.79 -6.74
N THR A 137 10.01 -17.03 -6.65
CA THR A 137 9.89 -17.91 -7.83
C THR A 137 8.59 -17.66 -8.60
N SER A 138 8.50 -18.22 -9.81
CA SER A 138 7.28 -18.20 -10.62
C SER A 138 6.27 -19.32 -10.27
N LEU A 139 6.49 -20.07 -9.17
CA LEU A 139 5.63 -21.19 -8.80
C LEU A 139 4.58 -20.76 -7.77
N SER A 140 3.30 -20.98 -8.12
CA SER A 140 2.15 -20.87 -7.22
C SER A 140 1.08 -21.87 -7.65
N TYR A 141 0.28 -22.37 -6.70
CA TYR A 141 -0.81 -23.29 -6.98
C TYR A 141 -2.14 -22.64 -6.66
N LEU A 142 -3.04 -22.63 -7.64
CA LEU A 142 -4.40 -22.15 -7.51
C LEU A 142 -5.37 -23.30 -7.65
N TYR A 143 -6.35 -23.39 -6.75
CA TYR A 143 -7.42 -24.38 -6.78
C TYR A 143 -8.78 -23.66 -6.77
N ILE A 144 -9.58 -23.94 -7.80
CA ILE A 144 -10.93 -23.37 -7.97
C ILE A 144 -11.97 -24.46 -7.69
N LYS A 145 -12.97 -24.15 -6.86
CA LYS A 145 -14.06 -25.11 -6.56
C LYS A 145 -15.40 -24.40 -6.30
N PRO A 146 -16.55 -25.01 -6.61
CA PRO A 146 -17.83 -24.51 -6.10
C PRO A 146 -17.88 -24.67 -4.57
N PRO A 147 -18.67 -23.84 -3.86
CA PRO A 147 -18.93 -24.00 -2.43
C PRO A 147 -19.43 -25.41 -2.11
N GLY A 148 -18.82 -26.07 -1.13
CA GLY A 148 -19.16 -27.45 -0.74
C GLY A 148 -18.88 -28.56 -1.77
N GLY A 149 -18.37 -28.24 -2.95
CA GLY A 149 -18.06 -29.23 -4.00
C GLY A 149 -16.56 -29.44 -4.24
N SER A 150 -16.25 -30.34 -5.19
CA SER A 150 -14.89 -30.61 -5.65
C SER A 150 -14.46 -29.63 -6.75
N GLY A 151 -13.17 -29.37 -6.85
CA GLY A 151 -12.59 -28.38 -7.75
C GLY A 151 -11.46 -28.93 -8.62
N SER A 152 -10.72 -28.02 -9.23
CA SER A 152 -9.56 -28.33 -10.06
C SER A 152 -8.45 -27.30 -9.86
N TYR A 153 -7.21 -27.71 -10.17
CA TYR A 153 -6.10 -26.76 -10.22
C TYR A 153 -6.19 -25.92 -11.49
N VAL A 154 -5.87 -24.63 -11.36
CA VAL A 154 -5.72 -23.72 -12.48
C VAL A 154 -4.27 -23.31 -12.59
N LYS A 155 -3.75 -23.31 -13.82
CA LYS A 155 -2.37 -22.89 -14.09
C LYS A 155 -2.31 -21.35 -14.12
N PRO A 156 -1.49 -20.71 -13.27
CA PRO A 156 -1.21 -19.29 -13.39
C PRO A 156 -0.50 -18.93 -14.70
N VAL A 157 -0.71 -17.70 -15.17
CA VAL A 157 -0.02 -17.13 -16.34
C VAL A 157 1.07 -16.13 -15.96
N ALA A 158 0.96 -15.48 -14.79
CA ALA A 158 2.02 -14.67 -14.20
C ALA A 158 1.99 -14.81 -12.68
N VAL A 159 3.16 -14.81 -12.06
CA VAL A 159 3.33 -15.11 -10.64
C VAL A 159 4.46 -14.26 -10.08
N ASN A 160 4.16 -13.50 -9.03
CA ASN A 160 5.14 -12.84 -8.17
C ASN A 160 4.70 -12.96 -6.70
N PRO A 161 5.54 -12.59 -5.71
CA PRO A 161 5.25 -12.76 -4.28
C PRO A 161 3.93 -12.18 -3.78
N PHE A 162 3.37 -11.20 -4.48
CA PHE A 162 2.21 -10.40 -4.06
C PHE A 162 1.02 -10.45 -5.03
N LYS A 163 1.20 -11.00 -6.24
CA LYS A 163 0.19 -11.10 -7.30
C LYS A 163 0.34 -12.38 -8.12
N VAL A 164 -0.78 -13.08 -8.32
CA VAL A 164 -0.87 -14.29 -9.17
C VAL A 164 -2.02 -14.13 -10.16
N ASP A 165 -1.69 -14.14 -11.44
CA ASP A 165 -2.65 -13.99 -12.54
C ASP A 165 -3.05 -15.35 -13.12
N PHE A 166 -4.33 -15.52 -13.40
CA PHE A 166 -4.86 -16.71 -14.04
C PHE A 166 -6.11 -16.38 -14.87
N PRO A 167 -6.30 -17.00 -16.04
CA PRO A 167 -7.56 -16.90 -16.77
C PRO A 167 -8.62 -17.77 -16.09
N ILE A 168 -9.87 -17.32 -16.07
CA ILE A 168 -10.99 -18.16 -15.64
C ILE A 168 -11.05 -19.39 -16.57
N PRO A 169 -10.98 -20.63 -16.05
CA PRO A 169 -11.08 -21.84 -16.88
C PRO A 169 -12.47 -21.99 -17.50
N ASN A 170 -12.60 -22.87 -18.50
CA ASN A 170 -13.89 -23.19 -19.11
C ASN A 170 -14.79 -23.95 -18.13
N MET A 171 -15.57 -23.20 -17.34
CA MET A 171 -16.44 -23.71 -16.28
C MET A 171 -17.83 -23.05 -16.38
N PRO A 172 -18.90 -23.72 -15.89
CA PRO A 172 -20.25 -23.16 -15.89
C PRO A 172 -20.34 -21.87 -15.05
N PRO A 173 -21.25 -20.94 -15.39
CA PRO A 173 -21.55 -19.79 -14.56
C PRO A 173 -21.96 -20.19 -13.13
N GLY A 174 -21.54 -19.41 -12.14
CA GLY A 174 -21.80 -19.67 -10.74
C GLY A 174 -20.80 -18.99 -9.80
N SER A 175 -21.00 -19.16 -8.49
CA SER A 175 -20.05 -18.71 -7.47
C SER A 175 -19.03 -19.81 -7.21
N TYR A 176 -17.75 -19.42 -7.14
CA TYR A 176 -16.63 -20.29 -6.86
C TYR A 176 -15.76 -19.74 -5.73
N GLU A 177 -15.05 -20.64 -5.10
CA GLU A 177 -13.99 -20.37 -4.15
C GLU A 177 -12.64 -20.54 -4.83
N ILE A 178 -11.75 -19.58 -4.58
CA ILE A 178 -10.35 -19.62 -4.98
C ILE A 178 -9.50 -19.85 -3.74
N TRP A 179 -8.67 -20.88 -3.82
CA TRP A 179 -7.69 -21.24 -2.82
C TRP A 179 -6.30 -21.18 -3.43
N ILE A 180 -5.31 -20.69 -2.68
CA ILE A 180 -3.93 -20.54 -3.16
C ILE A 180 -2.94 -21.15 -2.17
N HIS A 181 -1.84 -21.67 -2.70
CA HIS A 181 -0.79 -22.33 -1.94
C HIS A 181 0.57 -22.12 -2.62
N ASN A 182 1.56 -21.68 -1.86
CA ASN A 182 2.92 -21.41 -2.34
C ASN A 182 3.88 -22.63 -2.27
N SER A 183 3.34 -23.83 -2.04
CA SER A 183 4.02 -25.12 -1.80
C SER A 183 4.68 -25.29 -0.42
N HIS A 184 4.59 -24.29 0.46
CA HIS A 184 5.03 -24.40 1.85
C HIS A 184 3.88 -24.50 2.83
N GLY A 185 4.08 -25.23 3.93
CA GLY A 185 3.13 -25.32 5.04
C GLY A 185 2.16 -26.49 4.99
N GLY A 186 2.30 -27.42 4.04
CA GLY A 186 1.41 -28.57 3.92
C GLY A 186 -0.06 -28.14 3.93
N ARG A 187 -0.92 -28.85 4.65
CA ARG A 187 -2.34 -28.45 4.74
C ARG A 187 -2.57 -27.09 5.42
N PHE A 188 -1.61 -26.59 6.21
CA PHE A 188 -1.70 -25.32 6.94
C PHE A 188 -1.29 -24.13 6.07
N GLY A 189 -0.59 -24.38 4.95
CA GLY A 189 -0.17 -23.36 4.00
C GLY A 189 -1.28 -22.78 3.14
N TRP A 190 -2.44 -23.45 3.06
CA TRP A 190 -3.55 -23.01 2.23
C TRP A 190 -4.14 -21.67 2.71
N SER A 191 -4.44 -20.82 1.74
CA SER A 191 -5.11 -19.54 1.92
C SER A 191 -6.37 -19.46 1.07
N GLY A 192 -7.44 -18.86 1.62
CA GLY A 192 -8.77 -18.83 1.04
C GLY A 192 -9.87 -19.24 2.03
N PRO A 193 -11.14 -19.33 1.57
CA PRO A 193 -11.56 -19.10 0.19
C PRO A 193 -11.70 -17.61 -0.12
N LEU A 194 -11.22 -17.19 -1.30
CA LEU A 194 -11.65 -15.93 -1.94
C LEU A 194 -12.82 -16.21 -2.89
N LYS A 195 -13.81 -15.31 -2.96
CA LYS A 195 -15.00 -15.50 -3.80
C LYS A 195 -14.78 -14.99 -5.22
N LEU A 196 -15.05 -15.83 -6.22
CA LEU A 196 -15.08 -15.49 -7.65
C LEU A 196 -16.46 -15.79 -8.23
N ASP A 197 -17.08 -14.82 -8.90
CA ASP A 197 -18.34 -15.02 -9.62
C ASP A 197 -18.07 -15.23 -11.13
N ILE A 198 -18.28 -16.46 -11.63
CA ILE A 198 -18.22 -16.76 -13.07
C ILE A 198 -19.56 -16.41 -13.69
N LEU A 199 -19.53 -15.51 -14.68
CA LEU A 199 -20.71 -14.95 -15.34
C LEU A 199 -21.06 -15.73 -16.61
N THR A 200 -22.34 -15.72 -16.98
CA THR A 200 -22.81 -16.24 -18.28
C THR A 200 -22.30 -15.42 -19.46
N ARG A 201 -22.23 -14.10 -19.29
CA ARG A 201 -21.73 -13.16 -20.29
C ARG A 201 -21.04 -11.99 -19.61
N SER A 202 -20.13 -11.34 -20.34
CA SER A 202 -19.47 -10.12 -19.89
C SER A 202 -20.51 -9.01 -19.70
N PRO A 203 -20.31 -8.08 -18.75
CA PRO A 203 -21.15 -6.88 -18.62
C PRO A 203 -21.26 -6.07 -19.93
N TRP A 204 -20.21 -6.11 -20.76
CA TRP A 204 -20.15 -5.39 -22.05
C TRP A 204 -20.46 -6.28 -23.27
N ALA A 205 -20.95 -7.51 -23.05
CA ALA A 205 -21.31 -8.41 -24.13
C ALA A 205 -22.40 -7.80 -25.02
N ASP A 206 -22.44 -8.23 -26.29
CA ASP A 206 -23.45 -7.85 -27.28
C ASP A 206 -23.46 -6.36 -27.69
N GLN A 207 -22.76 -5.46 -26.99
CA GLN A 207 -22.72 -4.03 -27.35
C GLN A 207 -22.16 -3.79 -28.75
N LYS A 208 -21.17 -4.59 -29.19
CA LYS A 208 -20.61 -4.51 -30.55
C LYS A 208 -21.50 -5.17 -31.63
N SER A 209 -22.59 -5.84 -31.24
CA SER A 209 -23.55 -6.44 -32.20
C SER A 209 -24.49 -5.41 -32.83
N ASN A 210 -24.68 -4.27 -32.16
CA ASN A 210 -25.51 -3.17 -32.62
C ASN A 210 -24.68 -1.87 -32.67
N LEU A 211 -24.14 -1.56 -33.85
CA LEU A 211 -23.27 -0.40 -34.09
C LEU A 211 -24.07 0.74 -34.72
N LEU A 212 -24.21 1.84 -33.98
CA LEU A 212 -24.86 3.07 -34.43
C LEU A 212 -23.78 4.07 -34.86
N ASN A 213 -23.52 4.14 -36.17
CA ASN A 213 -22.56 5.09 -36.72
C ASN A 213 -23.10 6.53 -36.64
N VAL A 214 -22.37 7.43 -35.97
CA VAL A 214 -22.77 8.83 -35.77
C VAL A 214 -23.01 9.59 -37.08
N LYS A 215 -22.38 9.19 -38.19
CA LYS A 215 -22.61 9.79 -39.52
C LYS A 215 -24.04 9.55 -40.01
N ASN A 216 -24.67 8.43 -39.64
CA ASN A 216 -26.07 8.14 -39.96
C ASN A 216 -27.05 9.08 -39.21
N PHE A 217 -26.58 9.77 -38.18
CA PHE A 217 -27.34 10.75 -37.41
C PHE A 217 -27.00 12.19 -37.82
N GLY A 218 -26.18 12.37 -38.86
CA GLY A 218 -25.82 13.67 -39.43
C GLY A 218 -24.54 14.29 -38.88
N ALA A 219 -23.70 13.54 -38.15
CA ALA A 219 -22.41 14.05 -37.72
C ALA A 219 -21.45 14.19 -38.93
N ALA A 220 -20.75 15.32 -39.06
CA ALA A 220 -19.81 15.60 -40.12
C ALA A 220 -18.38 15.18 -39.75
N GLY A 221 -17.96 15.30 -38.48
CA GLY A 221 -16.62 14.90 -37.99
C GLY A 221 -15.45 15.51 -38.76
N ASP A 222 -15.61 16.76 -39.22
CA ASP A 222 -14.66 17.50 -40.06
C ASP A 222 -13.79 18.49 -39.26
N GLY A 223 -13.96 18.56 -37.94
CA GLY A 223 -13.26 19.46 -37.03
C GLY A 223 -13.82 20.87 -36.94
N THR A 224 -14.90 21.19 -37.67
CA THR A 224 -15.51 22.53 -37.76
C THR A 224 -17.02 22.56 -37.56
N THR A 225 -17.74 21.54 -38.02
CA THR A 225 -19.19 21.42 -37.88
C THR A 225 -19.55 21.02 -36.45
N ASP A 226 -20.50 21.73 -35.83
CA ASP A 226 -21.06 21.34 -34.53
C ASP A 226 -21.86 20.04 -34.64
N ASP A 227 -21.29 18.95 -34.14
CA ASP A 227 -21.84 17.60 -34.18
C ASP A 227 -22.73 17.29 -32.97
N THR A 228 -22.89 18.22 -32.01
CA THR A 228 -23.58 17.99 -30.72
C THR A 228 -24.95 17.35 -30.90
N ALA A 229 -25.82 17.94 -31.74
CA ALA A 229 -27.17 17.43 -31.94
C ALA A 229 -27.19 16.05 -32.61
N ALA A 230 -26.22 15.76 -33.50
CA ALA A 230 -26.11 14.46 -34.14
C ALA A 230 -25.65 13.39 -33.14
N LEU A 231 -24.69 13.72 -32.27
CA LEU A 231 -24.22 12.82 -31.22
C LEU A 231 -25.31 12.55 -30.17
N GLN A 232 -26.07 13.57 -29.75
CA GLN A 232 -27.21 13.39 -28.84
C GLN A 232 -28.27 12.46 -29.44
N ARG A 233 -28.60 12.59 -30.73
CA ARG A 233 -29.52 11.66 -31.42
C ARG A 233 -28.97 10.23 -31.46
N ALA A 234 -27.68 10.06 -31.76
CA ALA A 234 -27.05 8.75 -31.77
C ALA A 234 -27.08 8.10 -30.38
N LEU A 235 -26.86 8.88 -29.32
CA LEU A 235 -26.90 8.41 -27.94
C LEU A 235 -28.31 8.02 -27.49
N GLU A 236 -29.33 8.80 -27.85
CA GLU A 236 -30.73 8.44 -27.53
C GLU A 236 -31.18 7.19 -28.31
N ALA A 237 -30.75 7.05 -29.56
CA ALA A 237 -30.99 5.84 -30.34
C ALA A 237 -30.26 4.62 -29.72
N ALA A 238 -29.01 4.79 -29.28
CA ALA A 238 -28.24 3.73 -28.64
C ALA A 238 -28.84 3.32 -27.29
N LYS A 239 -29.33 4.28 -26.50
CA LYS A 239 -30.08 4.02 -25.26
C LYS A 239 -31.32 3.18 -25.51
N THR A 240 -32.09 3.52 -26.56
CA THR A 240 -33.30 2.77 -26.94
C THR A 240 -32.97 1.36 -27.44
N ALA A 241 -31.84 1.20 -28.13
CA ALA A 241 -31.41 -0.05 -28.73
C ALA A 241 -30.41 -0.84 -27.87
N ALA A 242 -30.21 -0.47 -26.61
CA ALA A 242 -29.21 -1.04 -25.73
C ALA A 242 -29.46 -2.55 -25.48
N PRO A 243 -28.43 -3.41 -25.38
CA PRO A 243 -27.00 -3.09 -25.46
C PRO A 243 -26.57 -2.69 -26.87
N ALA A 244 -25.82 -1.60 -26.98
CA ALA A 244 -25.42 -1.01 -28.26
C ALA A 244 -24.08 -0.28 -28.17
N THR A 245 -23.50 0.07 -29.31
CA THR A 245 -22.28 0.88 -29.38
C THR A 245 -22.51 2.07 -30.32
N VAL A 246 -22.20 3.28 -29.84
CA VAL A 246 -22.06 4.46 -30.70
C VAL A 246 -20.68 4.41 -31.34
N TYR A 247 -20.66 4.33 -32.67
CA TYR A 247 -19.43 4.22 -33.45
C TYR A 247 -19.07 5.54 -34.10
N PHE A 248 -17.82 5.95 -33.89
CA PHE A 248 -17.22 7.19 -34.36
C PHE A 248 -16.12 6.87 -35.39
N PRO A 249 -16.40 6.97 -36.70
CA PRO A 249 -15.36 6.91 -37.72
C PRO A 249 -14.20 7.89 -37.47
N ALA A 250 -13.08 7.72 -38.16
CA ALA A 250 -11.99 8.68 -38.11
C ALA A 250 -12.46 10.10 -38.47
N GLY A 251 -11.98 11.08 -37.71
CA GLY A 251 -12.41 12.48 -37.81
C GLY A 251 -12.40 13.19 -36.45
N THR A 252 -12.59 14.50 -36.49
CA THR A 252 -12.75 15.34 -35.30
C THR A 252 -14.20 15.81 -35.21
N TYR A 253 -14.90 15.37 -34.16
CA TYR A 253 -16.28 15.69 -33.89
C TYR A 253 -16.35 16.83 -32.89
N VAL A 254 -16.85 17.98 -33.32
CA VAL A 254 -16.93 19.16 -32.46
C VAL A 254 -18.21 19.13 -31.65
N VAL A 255 -18.11 19.41 -30.34
CA VAL A 255 -19.27 19.56 -29.46
C VAL A 255 -19.25 20.91 -28.74
N THR A 256 -20.45 21.44 -28.49
CA THR A 256 -20.70 22.73 -27.85
C THR A 256 -21.49 22.59 -26.54
N SER A 257 -21.89 21.37 -26.17
CA SER A 257 -22.46 21.00 -24.88
C SER A 257 -21.88 19.71 -24.33
N PHE A 258 -22.14 19.41 -23.06
CA PHE A 258 -21.83 18.10 -22.46
C PHE A 258 -22.65 16.98 -23.10
N LEU A 259 -22.17 15.74 -22.94
CA LEU A 259 -22.84 14.52 -23.39
C LEU A 259 -23.06 13.55 -22.22
N THR A 260 -24.31 13.11 -22.05
CA THR A 260 -24.66 12.08 -21.07
C THR A 260 -24.54 10.69 -21.69
N VAL A 261 -23.85 9.78 -21.00
CA VAL A 261 -23.63 8.41 -21.45
C VAL A 261 -24.66 7.46 -20.82
N PRO A 262 -25.53 6.81 -21.62
CA PRO A 262 -26.49 5.84 -21.12
C PRO A 262 -25.81 4.54 -20.66
N GLY A 263 -26.44 3.83 -19.73
CA GLY A 263 -25.99 2.50 -19.32
C GLY A 263 -26.13 1.48 -20.45
N ASN A 264 -25.27 0.45 -20.45
CA ASN A 264 -25.17 -0.59 -21.47
C ASN A 264 -24.82 -0.08 -22.88
N VAL A 265 -24.23 1.11 -22.98
CA VAL A 265 -23.80 1.70 -24.24
C VAL A 265 -22.27 1.78 -24.28
N GLY A 266 -21.70 1.24 -25.36
CA GLY A 266 -20.28 1.39 -25.70
C GLY A 266 -20.03 2.59 -26.62
N TRP A 267 -18.81 3.12 -26.59
CA TRP A 267 -18.30 4.15 -27.49
C TRP A 267 -17.04 3.63 -28.14
N ALA A 268 -17.01 3.59 -29.47
CA ALA A 268 -15.89 3.03 -30.21
C ALA A 268 -15.42 3.99 -31.31
N GLY A 269 -14.13 4.31 -31.32
CA GLY A 269 -13.47 5.03 -32.40
C GLY A 269 -12.59 4.13 -33.27
N ASN A 270 -11.91 4.70 -34.26
CA ASN A 270 -10.92 3.98 -35.07
C ASN A 270 -9.55 3.85 -34.37
N GLY A 271 -9.31 4.63 -33.33
CA GLY A 271 -8.07 4.67 -32.56
C GLY A 271 -7.89 6.05 -31.92
N MET A 272 -7.19 6.12 -30.78
CA MET A 272 -7.01 7.37 -30.02
C MET A 272 -6.37 8.51 -30.85
N ASN A 273 -5.60 8.21 -31.89
CA ASN A 273 -4.98 9.22 -32.76
C ASN A 273 -5.77 9.48 -34.07
N MET A 274 -6.94 8.86 -34.26
CA MET A 274 -7.74 8.96 -35.49
C MET A 274 -9.15 9.49 -35.27
N THR A 275 -9.71 9.25 -34.08
CA THR A 275 -11.05 9.70 -33.71
C THR A 275 -10.95 10.63 -32.52
N GLU A 276 -11.39 11.87 -32.66
CA GLU A 276 -11.41 12.88 -31.60
C GLU A 276 -12.82 13.44 -31.43
N ILE A 277 -13.26 13.59 -30.19
CA ILE A 277 -14.42 14.38 -29.82
C ILE A 277 -13.89 15.57 -29.02
N ARG A 278 -14.16 16.80 -29.46
CA ARG A 278 -13.52 18.01 -28.94
C ARG A 278 -14.54 19.08 -28.56
N LEU A 279 -14.43 19.64 -27.36
CA LEU A 279 -15.18 20.83 -26.97
C LEU A 279 -14.69 22.07 -27.73
N ASP A 280 -15.62 22.89 -28.20
CA ASP A 280 -15.30 24.17 -28.87
C ASP A 280 -15.85 25.39 -28.12
N HIS A 281 -16.73 25.17 -27.14
CA HIS A 281 -17.31 26.21 -26.29
C HIS A 281 -17.05 25.93 -24.81
N SER A 282 -16.80 26.99 -24.05
CA SER A 282 -16.71 26.88 -22.60
C SER A 282 -18.07 26.48 -22.03
N ILE A 283 -18.08 25.44 -21.21
CA ILE A 283 -19.25 24.92 -20.51
C ILE A 283 -18.99 24.94 -19.00
N ASP A 284 -20.05 25.10 -18.21
CA ASP A 284 -20.01 24.99 -16.74
C ASP A 284 -20.46 23.59 -16.29
N HIS A 285 -19.93 22.57 -16.95
CA HIS A 285 -20.25 21.15 -16.76
C HIS A 285 -19.03 20.29 -17.10
N SER A 286 -19.05 19.03 -16.65
CA SER A 286 -18.12 18.02 -17.19
C SER A 286 -18.45 17.75 -18.65
N MET A 287 -17.43 17.48 -19.48
CA MET A 287 -17.66 17.18 -20.91
C MET A 287 -18.50 15.92 -21.09
N ILE A 288 -18.20 14.89 -20.30
CA ILE A 288 -18.85 13.59 -20.34
C ILE A 288 -19.40 13.26 -18.95
N GLU A 289 -20.68 12.90 -18.88
CA GLU A 289 -21.34 12.49 -17.63
C GLU A 289 -21.85 11.05 -17.75
N ILE A 290 -21.38 10.18 -16.87
CA ILE A 290 -21.70 8.74 -16.87
C ILE A 290 -22.62 8.43 -15.68
N ALA A 291 -23.90 8.27 -15.98
CA ALA A 291 -24.93 7.94 -14.98
C ALA A 291 -25.36 6.46 -15.00
N GLY A 292 -24.89 5.67 -15.97
CA GLY A 292 -25.30 4.27 -16.17
C GLY A 292 -24.25 3.23 -15.78
N GLU A 293 -24.66 1.96 -15.81
CA GLU A 293 -23.79 0.79 -15.61
C GLU A 293 -23.38 0.16 -16.94
N ASN A 294 -22.34 -0.67 -16.95
CA ASN A 294 -21.88 -1.46 -18.10
C ASN A 294 -21.49 -0.59 -19.32
N VAL A 295 -20.70 0.46 -19.09
CA VAL A 295 -20.27 1.38 -20.14
C VAL A 295 -18.85 1.03 -20.59
N GLN A 296 -18.55 1.16 -21.89
CA GLN A 296 -17.19 1.02 -22.40
C GLN A 296 -16.80 2.16 -23.35
N PHE A 297 -15.55 2.60 -23.29
CA PHE A 297 -14.91 3.46 -24.29
C PHE A 297 -13.70 2.74 -24.88
N ASP A 298 -13.58 2.76 -26.20
CA ASP A 298 -12.57 2.00 -26.95
C ASP A 298 -12.03 2.83 -28.13
N GLY A 299 -10.73 3.11 -28.14
CA GLY A 299 -10.05 3.64 -29.34
C GLY A 299 -10.45 5.05 -29.78
N LEU A 300 -10.53 6.03 -28.88
CA LEU A 300 -10.87 7.42 -29.23
C LEU A 300 -10.17 8.44 -28.31
N THR A 301 -10.18 9.72 -28.70
CA THR A 301 -9.82 10.86 -27.85
C THR A 301 -11.06 11.61 -27.41
N LEU A 302 -11.17 11.90 -26.11
CA LEU A 302 -12.04 12.93 -25.56
C LEU A 302 -11.16 14.14 -25.21
N ASN A 303 -11.41 15.28 -25.82
CA ASN A 303 -10.61 16.50 -25.66
C ASN A 303 -11.46 17.63 -25.08
N ALA A 304 -11.20 17.94 -23.81
CA ALA A 304 -11.86 19.04 -23.11
C ALA A 304 -11.46 20.41 -23.68
N ASN A 305 -10.32 20.50 -24.38
CA ASN A 305 -9.82 21.71 -25.04
C ASN A 305 -9.75 22.93 -24.10
N ARG A 306 -9.53 22.69 -22.79
CA ARG A 306 -9.55 23.70 -21.72
C ARG A 306 -10.90 24.45 -21.63
N LYS A 307 -12.02 23.78 -21.95
CA LYS A 307 -13.36 24.37 -22.03
C LYS A 307 -14.35 23.87 -20.98
N THR A 308 -13.94 23.06 -20.00
CA THR A 308 -14.83 22.59 -18.92
C THR A 308 -14.86 23.54 -17.70
N GLY A 309 -14.19 24.69 -17.77
CA GLY A 309 -14.05 25.58 -16.61
C GLY A 309 -13.26 24.88 -15.50
N ASN A 310 -13.86 24.76 -14.32
CA ASN A 310 -13.27 24.04 -13.18
C ASN A 310 -13.79 22.60 -13.05
N HIS A 311 -14.63 22.14 -13.99
CA HIS A 311 -15.17 20.78 -13.97
C HIS A 311 -14.20 19.79 -14.60
N VAL A 312 -14.25 18.55 -14.12
CA VAL A 312 -13.48 17.43 -14.68
C VAL A 312 -13.90 17.14 -16.13
N LEU A 313 -13.06 16.45 -16.89
CA LEU A 313 -13.45 16.02 -18.24
C LEU A 313 -14.59 14.99 -18.17
N MET A 314 -14.45 13.97 -17.33
CA MET A 314 -15.39 12.86 -17.20
C MET A 314 -15.89 12.71 -15.76
N GLN A 315 -17.15 13.02 -15.53
CA GLN A 315 -17.84 12.73 -14.27
C GLN A 315 -18.41 11.32 -14.32
N VAL A 316 -17.98 10.48 -13.39
CA VAL A 316 -18.51 9.14 -13.15
C VAL A 316 -19.24 9.18 -11.82
N TYR A 317 -20.56 9.01 -11.87
CA TYR A 317 -21.34 8.84 -10.65
C TYR A 317 -21.08 7.43 -10.07
N SER A 318 -21.95 6.90 -9.21
CA SER A 318 -21.78 5.56 -8.62
C SER A 318 -22.02 4.40 -9.62
N ALA A 319 -21.36 4.48 -10.78
CA ALA A 319 -21.43 3.57 -11.90
C ALA A 319 -20.81 2.21 -11.57
N LYS A 320 -21.28 1.19 -12.28
CA LYS A 320 -20.74 -0.17 -12.19
C LYS A 320 -20.21 -0.62 -13.54
N ASP A 321 -19.11 -1.34 -13.53
CA ASP A 321 -18.52 -1.96 -14.71
C ASP A 321 -18.26 -0.93 -15.84
N LEU A 322 -17.43 0.08 -15.54
CA LEU A 322 -16.93 1.05 -16.52
C LEU A 322 -15.57 0.59 -17.05
N ARG A 323 -15.45 0.49 -18.38
CA ARG A 323 -14.20 0.18 -19.07
C ARG A 323 -13.75 1.33 -19.96
N ILE A 324 -12.50 1.74 -19.82
CA ILE A 324 -11.83 2.73 -20.69
C ILE A 324 -10.57 2.04 -21.23
N ALA A 325 -10.52 1.78 -22.53
CA ALA A 325 -9.45 1.02 -23.15
C ALA A 325 -8.92 1.72 -24.39
N SER A 326 -7.60 1.93 -24.48
CA SER A 326 -6.99 2.61 -25.64
C SER A 326 -7.63 3.97 -25.94
N VAL A 327 -7.93 4.75 -24.89
CA VAL A 327 -8.54 6.07 -24.99
C VAL A 327 -7.54 7.14 -24.57
N ARG A 328 -7.63 8.33 -25.17
CA ARG A 328 -6.98 9.53 -24.62
C ARG A 328 -8.02 10.42 -23.96
N LEU A 329 -7.84 10.72 -22.68
CA LEU A 329 -8.58 11.76 -21.97
C LEU A 329 -7.68 13.00 -21.91
N ASN A 330 -7.92 13.96 -22.81
CA ASN A 330 -7.17 15.21 -22.83
C ASN A 330 -7.93 16.29 -22.04
N ALA A 331 -7.62 16.36 -20.76
CA ALA A 331 -8.24 17.22 -19.76
C ALA A 331 -7.31 18.37 -19.33
N TRP A 332 -6.39 18.82 -20.19
CA TRP A 332 -5.34 19.76 -19.83
C TRP A 332 -5.80 20.89 -18.90
N GLY A 333 -5.15 21.01 -17.73
CA GLY A 333 -5.43 22.03 -16.73
C GLY A 333 -6.57 21.71 -15.74
N VAL A 334 -7.26 20.58 -15.92
CA VAL A 334 -8.29 20.05 -15.01
C VAL A 334 -8.11 18.54 -14.84
N ALA A 335 -8.92 17.94 -13.96
CA ALA A 335 -8.88 16.51 -13.72
C ALA A 335 -9.52 15.73 -14.88
N ALA A 336 -8.97 14.57 -15.26
CA ALA A 336 -9.59 13.77 -16.32
C ALA A 336 -10.86 13.08 -15.82
N LEU A 337 -10.85 12.60 -14.59
CA LEU A 337 -11.90 11.74 -14.06
C LEU A 337 -12.23 12.05 -12.61
N GLU A 338 -13.53 12.07 -12.30
CA GLU A 338 -14.05 11.95 -10.94
C GLU A 338 -14.96 10.73 -10.86
N ALA A 339 -14.61 9.74 -10.05
CA ALA A 339 -15.37 8.50 -9.86
C ALA A 339 -15.50 8.16 -8.38
N ASN A 340 -16.50 8.71 -7.70
CA ASN A 340 -16.74 8.41 -6.29
C ASN A 340 -17.82 7.33 -6.11
N GLY A 341 -17.48 6.28 -5.36
CA GLY A 341 -18.40 5.18 -5.04
C GLY A 341 -18.71 4.27 -6.23
N ALA A 342 -17.87 4.28 -7.27
CA ALA A 342 -17.97 3.38 -8.41
C ALA A 342 -17.48 1.96 -8.03
N SER A 343 -17.91 0.96 -8.81
CA SER A 343 -17.52 -0.43 -8.60
C SER A 343 -17.18 -1.13 -9.91
N GLY A 344 -15.95 -1.63 -10.07
CA GLY A 344 -15.51 -2.24 -11.32
C GLY A 344 -15.15 -1.17 -12.34
N LEU A 345 -14.05 -0.46 -12.10
CA LEU A 345 -13.49 0.54 -12.99
C LEU A 345 -12.19 0.01 -13.59
N TYR A 346 -12.14 -0.07 -14.91
CA TYR A 346 -11.01 -0.63 -15.65
C TYR A 346 -10.49 0.42 -16.62
N ILE A 347 -9.29 0.96 -16.38
CA ILE A 347 -8.62 1.90 -17.28
C ILE A 347 -7.34 1.23 -17.76
N SER A 348 -7.27 0.94 -19.06
CA SER A 348 -6.20 0.16 -19.66
C SER A 348 -5.65 0.78 -20.93
N ASP A 349 -4.33 0.72 -21.10
CA ASP A 349 -3.63 1.13 -22.33
C ASP A 349 -4.02 2.53 -22.82
N SER A 350 -4.36 3.42 -21.88
CA SER A 350 -4.93 4.74 -22.14
C SER A 350 -3.95 5.87 -21.80
N GLU A 351 -4.19 7.06 -22.31
CA GLU A 351 -3.41 8.26 -22.00
C GLU A 351 -4.31 9.30 -21.31
N LEU A 352 -3.93 9.73 -20.11
CA LEU A 352 -4.65 10.75 -19.35
C LEU A 352 -3.75 11.97 -19.26
N VAL A 353 -4.15 13.07 -19.90
CA VAL A 353 -3.48 14.37 -19.82
C VAL A 353 -4.29 15.25 -18.87
N GLU A 354 -3.80 15.48 -17.67
CA GLU A 354 -4.64 15.94 -16.55
C GLU A 354 -3.85 16.66 -15.46
N ASN A 355 -4.55 17.35 -14.56
CA ASN A 355 -3.98 17.82 -13.29
C ASN A 355 -4.42 16.96 -12.08
N GLY A 356 -5.09 15.84 -12.33
CA GLY A 356 -5.35 14.80 -11.36
C GLY A 356 -6.60 13.99 -11.67
N SER A 357 -6.88 12.98 -10.85
CA SER A 357 -8.12 12.20 -10.94
C SER A 357 -8.51 11.65 -9.57
N PHE A 358 -9.82 11.68 -9.28
CA PHE A 358 -10.36 11.28 -8.00
C PHE A 358 -11.18 10.00 -8.10
N TYR A 359 -10.88 9.02 -7.26
CA TYR A 359 -11.55 7.71 -7.22
C TYR A 359 -12.34 7.50 -5.91
N GLY A 360 -12.26 8.43 -4.96
CA GLY A 360 -13.07 8.44 -3.74
C GLY A 360 -13.16 7.08 -3.04
N SER A 361 -14.39 6.69 -2.70
CA SER A 361 -14.69 5.42 -2.02
C SER A 361 -14.92 4.24 -2.97
N SER A 362 -14.44 4.35 -4.21
CA SER A 362 -14.63 3.33 -5.24
C SER A 362 -13.93 2.01 -4.90
N ARG A 363 -14.40 0.94 -5.54
CA ARG A 363 -13.88 -0.42 -5.35
C ARG A 363 -13.69 -1.18 -6.65
N GLN A 364 -12.79 -2.16 -6.65
CA GLN A 364 -12.43 -2.92 -7.87
C GLN A 364 -11.97 -1.95 -8.96
N VAL A 365 -10.92 -1.18 -8.66
CA VAL A 365 -10.35 -0.16 -9.54
C VAL A 365 -9.01 -0.66 -10.07
N PHE A 366 -8.88 -0.72 -11.40
CA PHE A 366 -7.73 -1.29 -12.07
C PHE A 366 -7.20 -0.32 -13.12
N LEU A 367 -5.97 0.16 -12.89
CA LEU A 367 -5.26 1.07 -13.79
C LEU A 367 -4.05 0.30 -14.35
N SER A 368 -4.08 -0.09 -15.61
CA SER A 368 -3.05 -0.94 -16.21
C SER A 368 -2.49 -0.42 -17.53
N GLY A 369 -1.16 -0.31 -17.64
CA GLY A 369 -0.51 0.07 -18.90
C GLY A 369 -0.81 1.50 -19.38
N ASN A 370 -1.25 2.38 -18.49
CA ASN A 370 -1.63 3.74 -18.86
C ASN A 370 -0.43 4.70 -18.87
N LYS A 371 -0.58 5.81 -19.59
CA LYS A 371 0.32 6.95 -19.55
C LYS A 371 -0.40 8.13 -18.90
N PHE A 372 0.09 8.57 -17.75
CA PHE A 372 -0.37 9.77 -17.09
C PHE A 372 0.58 10.93 -17.41
N ARG A 373 0.02 12.00 -17.95
CA ARG A 373 0.71 13.21 -18.41
C ARG A 373 0.22 14.39 -17.58
N MET A 374 0.99 14.75 -16.57
CA MET A 374 0.57 15.77 -15.61
C MET A 374 0.68 17.19 -16.19
N THR A 375 -0.29 18.03 -15.84
CA THR A 375 -0.41 19.44 -16.20
C THR A 375 -0.77 20.26 -14.97
N GLY A 376 -0.60 21.58 -15.05
CA GLY A 376 -1.14 22.57 -14.12
C GLY A 376 -0.76 22.38 -12.66
N TYR A 377 0.42 21.80 -12.38
CA TYR A 377 0.86 21.49 -11.01
C TYR A 377 -0.13 20.61 -10.24
N GLY A 378 -0.77 19.69 -10.97
CA GLY A 378 -1.75 18.77 -10.42
C GLY A 378 -1.28 17.94 -9.25
N GLU A 379 -2.20 17.61 -8.33
CA GLU A 379 -1.92 16.95 -7.05
C GLU A 379 -1.48 15.49 -7.21
N SER A 380 -2.32 14.64 -7.81
CA SER A 380 -2.03 13.22 -8.06
C SER A 380 -2.92 12.66 -9.16
N VAL A 381 -2.39 11.69 -9.92
CA VAL A 381 -3.16 11.02 -10.99
C VAL A 381 -4.13 9.96 -10.45
N ALA A 382 -4.00 9.61 -9.17
CA ALA A 382 -5.00 8.86 -8.44
C ALA A 382 -5.11 9.32 -6.99
N ALA A 383 -6.31 9.75 -6.59
CA ALA A 383 -6.65 10.02 -5.20
C ALA A 383 -7.77 9.07 -4.73
N LEU A 384 -7.56 8.39 -3.60
CA LEU A 384 -8.51 7.41 -3.05
C LEU A 384 -8.84 7.72 -1.59
N TRP A 385 -10.13 7.83 -1.27
CA TRP A 385 -10.61 8.12 0.08
C TRP A 385 -11.59 7.03 0.52
N GLY A 386 -11.19 6.18 1.47
CA GLY A 386 -12.01 5.07 1.96
C GLY A 386 -12.32 3.96 0.94
N GLY A 387 -11.71 3.99 -0.25
CA GLY A 387 -11.84 2.97 -1.27
C GLY A 387 -11.02 1.70 -0.98
N ARG A 388 -11.25 0.64 -1.75
CA ARG A 388 -10.56 -0.65 -1.55
C ARG A 388 -10.52 -1.50 -2.82
N ASP A 389 -9.68 -2.53 -2.84
CA ASP A 389 -9.49 -3.40 -4.00
C ASP A 389 -9.01 -2.58 -5.22
N PHE A 390 -7.85 -1.95 -5.04
CA PHE A 390 -7.24 -1.01 -5.98
C PHE A 390 -5.90 -1.56 -6.49
N SER A 391 -5.65 -1.43 -7.79
CA SER A 391 -4.43 -1.90 -8.43
C SER A 391 -3.92 -0.95 -9.52
N MET A 392 -2.64 -0.58 -9.45
CA MET A 392 -1.91 0.12 -10.52
C MET A 392 -0.76 -0.75 -11.03
N VAL A 393 -0.82 -1.17 -12.29
CA VAL A 393 0.18 -2.07 -12.88
C VAL A 393 0.73 -1.56 -14.21
N GLY A 394 2.05 -1.44 -14.32
CA GLY A 394 2.69 -1.14 -15.61
C GLY A 394 2.40 0.26 -16.15
N ASN A 395 2.03 1.21 -15.30
CA ASN A 395 1.71 2.58 -15.74
C ASN A 395 2.97 3.46 -15.79
N GLU A 396 2.89 4.52 -16.58
CA GLU A 396 3.91 5.56 -16.72
C GLU A 396 3.38 6.90 -16.20
N LEU A 397 4.17 7.61 -15.39
CA LEU A 397 3.91 9.00 -14.99
C LEU A 397 5.00 9.92 -15.52
N SER A 398 4.60 11.02 -16.15
CA SER A 398 5.50 12.11 -16.54
C SER A 398 4.77 13.45 -16.57
N ASN A 399 5.52 14.53 -16.71
CA ASN A 399 4.98 15.82 -17.15
C ASN A 399 4.41 15.70 -18.58
N ALA A 400 3.43 16.53 -18.93
CA ALA A 400 2.81 16.55 -20.25
C ALA A 400 3.68 17.28 -21.28
N ASP A 401 4.23 18.43 -20.92
CA ASP A 401 5.12 19.24 -21.77
C ASP A 401 5.99 20.17 -20.91
N GLU A 402 7.24 19.79 -20.68
CA GLU A 402 8.15 20.59 -19.85
C GLU A 402 8.60 21.91 -20.49
N SER A 403 8.21 22.20 -21.74
CA SER A 403 8.44 23.50 -22.37
C SER A 403 7.39 24.55 -22.03
N GLN A 404 6.28 24.15 -21.41
CA GLN A 404 5.17 25.00 -20.99
C GLN A 404 5.10 25.08 -19.47
N ASP A 405 4.81 26.28 -18.93
CA ASP A 405 4.72 26.50 -17.48
C ASP A 405 3.66 25.61 -16.80
N ASP A 406 2.52 25.42 -17.46
CA ASP A 406 1.43 24.57 -16.98
C ASP A 406 1.50 23.13 -17.54
N GLY A 407 2.64 22.74 -18.12
CA GLY A 407 2.87 21.39 -18.63
C GLY A 407 3.54 20.43 -17.62
N HIS A 408 3.63 20.86 -16.36
CA HIS A 408 4.23 20.11 -15.26
C HIS A 408 3.19 19.64 -14.24
N GLY A 409 3.50 18.56 -13.53
CA GLY A 409 2.84 18.16 -12.29
C GLY A 409 3.78 18.16 -11.09
N ILE A 410 3.23 17.92 -9.89
CA ILE A 410 4.05 17.77 -8.68
C ILE A 410 4.60 16.34 -8.53
N GLY A 411 4.19 15.39 -9.39
CA GLY A 411 4.84 14.08 -9.51
C GLY A 411 4.23 12.93 -8.71
N ARG A 412 2.97 13.02 -8.26
CA ARG A 412 2.35 11.94 -7.47
C ARG A 412 1.55 10.95 -8.34
N PHE A 413 1.91 9.67 -8.25
CA PHE A 413 1.08 8.56 -8.75
C PHE A 413 -0.20 8.43 -7.93
N PHE A 414 -0.07 8.48 -6.60
CA PHE A 414 -1.16 8.12 -5.70
C PHE A 414 -1.15 8.93 -4.41
N VAL A 415 -2.35 9.32 -3.95
CA VAL A 415 -2.60 9.86 -2.60
C VAL A 415 -3.78 9.13 -1.98
N GLY A 416 -3.57 8.53 -0.81
CA GLY A 416 -4.60 7.93 0.02
C GLY A 416 -4.86 8.76 1.27
N GLN A 417 -6.13 9.09 1.56
CA GLN A 417 -6.51 9.86 2.74
C GLN A 417 -7.75 9.28 3.43
N ALA A 418 -7.86 9.52 4.73
CA ALA A 418 -8.86 8.95 5.62
C ALA A 418 -10.26 9.64 5.56
N HIS A 419 -10.49 10.57 4.62
CA HIS A 419 -11.73 11.38 4.59
C HIS A 419 -13.02 10.57 4.58
N PHE A 420 -13.03 9.40 3.95
CA PHE A 420 -14.20 8.50 3.89
C PHE A 420 -13.97 7.17 4.62
N GLY A 421 -13.08 7.15 5.61
CA GLY A 421 -12.81 5.98 6.43
C GLY A 421 -11.63 5.13 5.94
N SER A 422 -11.61 3.87 6.36
CA SER A 422 -10.50 2.95 6.11
C SER A 422 -10.40 2.49 4.66
N MET A 423 -9.17 2.21 4.23
CA MET A 423 -8.81 1.61 2.96
C MET A 423 -8.12 0.27 3.19
N ARG A 424 -8.32 -0.67 2.26
CA ARG A 424 -7.61 -1.96 2.30
C ARG A 424 -7.44 -2.54 0.92
N ASN A 425 -6.58 -3.55 0.80
CA ASN A 425 -6.41 -4.32 -0.44
C ASN A 425 -5.89 -3.44 -1.59
N LEU A 426 -4.62 -3.02 -1.49
CA LEU A 426 -4.03 -2.03 -2.39
C LEU A 426 -2.72 -2.57 -2.99
N TYR A 427 -2.54 -2.44 -4.31
CA TYR A 427 -1.39 -2.99 -5.02
C TYR A 427 -0.80 -2.03 -6.08
N TRP A 428 0.53 -1.91 -6.09
CA TRP A 428 1.30 -1.25 -7.14
C TRP A 428 2.37 -2.19 -7.66
N GLY A 429 2.42 -2.40 -8.99
CA GLY A 429 3.39 -3.28 -9.63
C GLY A 429 3.95 -2.70 -10.92
N ASN A 430 5.27 -2.71 -11.11
CA ASN A 430 5.91 -2.39 -12.40
C ASN A 430 5.59 -0.99 -12.96
N ASN A 431 5.24 -0.02 -12.10
CA ASN A 431 5.00 1.35 -12.57
C ASN A 431 6.33 2.11 -12.72
N THR A 432 6.35 3.13 -13.58
CA THR A 432 7.52 3.97 -13.84
C THR A 432 7.16 5.44 -13.80
N SER A 433 7.79 6.23 -12.94
CA SER A 433 7.76 7.69 -13.07
C SER A 433 9.00 8.22 -13.77
N ARG A 434 8.93 9.45 -14.29
CA ARG A 434 10.05 10.19 -14.88
C ARG A 434 9.95 11.66 -14.51
N ASN A 435 11.03 12.24 -13.98
CA ASN A 435 11.07 13.65 -13.57
C ASN A 435 9.90 14.05 -12.64
N ALA A 436 9.47 13.11 -11.78
CA ALA A 436 8.26 13.26 -10.98
C ALA A 436 8.60 13.80 -9.58
N ALA A 437 8.66 15.13 -9.50
CA ALA A 437 8.78 15.92 -8.27
C ALA A 437 8.33 17.36 -8.56
N PRO A 438 8.05 18.18 -7.54
CA PRO A 438 7.94 19.63 -7.68
C PRO A 438 9.17 20.24 -8.36
N HIS A 439 8.98 21.34 -9.07
CA HIS A 439 10.05 21.96 -9.86
C HIS A 439 10.29 23.43 -9.58
N ASP A 440 9.27 24.14 -9.13
CA ASP A 440 9.31 25.56 -8.86
C ASP A 440 8.53 25.81 -7.56
N CYS A 441 9.26 25.97 -6.46
CA CYS A 441 8.69 26.18 -5.13
C CYS A 441 8.08 27.56 -4.94
N ASP A 442 8.26 28.50 -5.88
CA ASP A 442 7.56 29.78 -5.86
C ASP A 442 6.13 29.65 -6.41
N LYS A 443 5.85 28.57 -7.16
CA LYS A 443 4.55 28.30 -7.79
C LYS A 443 3.78 27.17 -7.14
N VAL A 444 4.47 26.21 -6.52
CA VAL A 444 3.84 25.06 -5.88
C VAL A 444 4.29 24.89 -4.45
N ASP A 445 3.44 24.22 -3.69
CA ASP A 445 3.82 23.70 -2.39
C ASP A 445 4.89 22.61 -2.56
N CYS A 446 6.14 22.97 -2.24
CA CYS A 446 7.25 22.04 -2.24
C CYS A 446 7.27 21.10 -1.02
N ASN A 447 6.34 21.24 -0.07
CA ASN A 447 6.07 20.23 0.96
C ASN A 447 5.26 19.04 0.39
N LYS A 448 5.48 18.72 -0.90
CA LYS A 448 4.82 17.66 -1.66
C LYS A 448 5.83 17.00 -2.61
N GLY A 449 5.40 15.95 -3.30
CA GLY A 449 6.20 15.24 -4.31
C GLY A 449 6.36 13.75 -4.06
N GLU A 450 5.73 13.25 -3.00
CA GLU A 450 5.68 11.86 -2.60
C GLU A 450 4.89 11.04 -3.62
N GLN A 451 5.58 10.19 -4.35
CA GLN A 451 5.00 9.58 -5.54
C GLN A 451 3.87 8.61 -5.19
N ILE A 452 4.03 7.80 -4.14
CA ILE A 452 2.94 7.07 -3.49
C ILE A 452 2.83 7.55 -2.05
N CYS A 453 1.75 8.27 -1.75
CA CYS A 453 1.53 8.88 -0.46
C CYS A 453 0.30 8.29 0.25
N PHE A 454 0.47 7.90 1.50
CA PHE A 454 -0.62 7.58 2.42
C PHE A 454 -0.64 8.59 3.54
N GLU A 455 -1.57 9.55 3.50
CA GLU A 455 -1.81 10.52 4.56
C GLU A 455 -2.99 10.06 5.42
N MET A 456 -2.76 9.01 6.21
CA MET A 456 -3.80 8.37 7.01
C MET A 456 -3.97 9.07 8.35
N VAL A 457 -4.51 10.30 8.28
CA VAL A 457 -4.83 11.15 9.42
C VAL A 457 -6.32 11.04 9.73
N GLY A 458 -6.67 10.49 10.88
CA GLY A 458 -8.07 10.37 11.27
C GLY A 458 -8.29 9.29 12.31
N SER A 459 -8.05 9.64 13.57
CA SER A 459 -8.31 8.73 14.69
C SER A 459 -8.62 9.48 15.97
N LYS A 460 -9.29 8.78 16.89
CA LYS A 460 -9.63 9.27 18.23
C LYS A 460 -9.30 8.20 19.24
N ILE A 461 -8.58 8.58 20.29
CA ILE A 461 -8.36 7.69 21.43
C ILE A 461 -9.69 7.38 22.12
N LYS A 462 -9.86 6.14 22.56
CA LYS A 462 -10.98 5.65 23.36
C LYS A 462 -10.46 5.28 24.75
N SER A 463 -10.80 6.12 25.72
CA SER A 463 -10.45 5.95 27.14
C SER A 463 -11.58 5.35 27.97
N ASP A 464 -12.73 5.07 27.35
CA ASP A 464 -13.95 4.60 28.01
C ASP A 464 -14.22 3.10 27.75
N PHE A 465 -13.17 2.35 27.43
CA PHE A 465 -13.20 0.89 27.38
C PHE A 465 -13.71 0.29 28.69
N VAL A 466 -14.47 -0.80 28.59
CA VAL A 466 -15.01 -1.53 29.75
C VAL A 466 -14.57 -3.01 29.73
N THR A 467 -14.84 -3.73 28.64
CA THR A 467 -14.47 -5.15 28.50
C THR A 467 -14.40 -5.57 27.03
N ALA A 468 -13.74 -6.68 26.75
CA ALA A 468 -13.71 -7.31 25.42
C ALA A 468 -13.94 -8.82 25.52
N THR A 469 -14.54 -9.38 24.47
CA THR A 469 -14.54 -10.82 24.20
C THR A 469 -13.50 -11.13 23.10
N ALA A 470 -13.62 -12.28 22.44
CA ALA A 470 -12.76 -12.59 21.30
C ALA A 470 -12.98 -11.61 20.14
N ASP A 471 -14.22 -11.23 19.85
CA ASP A 471 -14.61 -10.49 18.64
C ASP A 471 -15.58 -9.32 18.91
N THR A 472 -15.80 -8.99 20.18
CA THR A 472 -16.59 -7.80 20.58
C THR A 472 -15.85 -6.95 21.60
N VAL A 473 -16.09 -5.64 21.57
CA VAL A 473 -15.57 -4.69 22.56
C VAL A 473 -16.72 -3.82 23.07
N PHE A 474 -16.82 -3.69 24.39
CA PHE A 474 -17.81 -2.87 25.06
C PHE A 474 -17.15 -1.59 25.58
N PHE A 475 -17.69 -0.44 25.16
CA PHE A 475 -17.32 0.90 25.61
C PHE A 475 -18.44 1.46 26.51
N ARG A 476 -18.18 2.56 27.22
CA ARG A 476 -19.26 3.26 27.94
C ARG A 476 -20.15 4.02 26.97
N SER A 477 -19.56 4.61 25.92
CA SER A 477 -20.27 5.34 24.89
C SER A 477 -19.69 5.05 23.50
N LEU A 478 -20.57 5.02 22.51
CA LEU A 478 -20.19 4.99 21.09
C LEU A 478 -20.50 6.31 20.37
N SER A 479 -20.78 7.39 21.13
CA SER A 479 -21.04 8.73 20.57
C SER A 479 -19.95 9.22 19.62
N ASP A 480 -18.72 8.74 19.80
CA ASP A 480 -17.56 9.16 19.02
C ASP A 480 -17.40 8.45 17.67
N LEU A 481 -18.17 7.37 17.40
CA LEU A 481 -18.19 6.70 16.09
C LEU A 481 -18.65 7.66 14.99
N GLY A 482 -19.52 8.62 15.32
CA GLY A 482 -20.03 9.59 14.36
C GLY A 482 -20.88 8.94 13.26
N GLU A 483 -20.89 9.56 12.09
CA GLU A 483 -21.61 9.04 10.92
C GLU A 483 -20.89 7.84 10.29
N VAL A 484 -21.67 6.95 9.67
CA VAL A 484 -21.14 5.78 8.97
C VAL A 484 -20.37 6.24 7.74
N MET A 485 -19.06 6.03 7.76
CA MET A 485 -18.19 6.32 6.62
C MET A 485 -18.20 5.16 5.60
N PRO A 486 -18.15 5.44 4.28
CA PRO A 486 -18.17 4.40 3.23
C PRO A 486 -17.08 3.32 3.37
N GLY A 487 -15.86 3.71 3.76
CA GLY A 487 -14.74 2.80 4.01
C GLY A 487 -14.77 2.13 5.39
N GLY A 488 -15.71 2.54 6.25
CA GLY A 488 -15.81 2.10 7.64
C GLY A 488 -14.66 2.61 8.52
N GLN A 489 -14.54 2.02 9.71
CA GLN A 489 -13.51 2.32 10.70
C GLN A 489 -12.95 1.04 11.28
N ASP A 490 -11.76 1.15 11.87
CA ASP A 490 -11.07 0.08 12.55
C ASP A 490 -10.84 0.47 14.01
N LEU A 491 -10.72 -0.56 14.84
CA LEU A 491 -10.30 -0.44 16.22
C LEU A 491 -8.88 -0.95 16.35
N VAL A 492 -7.96 -0.08 16.78
CA VAL A 492 -6.54 -0.38 16.94
C VAL A 492 -6.17 -0.37 18.42
N VAL A 493 -5.46 -1.39 18.90
CA VAL A 493 -4.86 -1.38 20.24
C VAL A 493 -3.52 -0.66 20.15
N VAL A 494 -3.48 0.59 20.59
CA VAL A 494 -2.31 1.48 20.48
C VAL A 494 -1.43 1.48 21.74
N GLY A 495 -1.83 0.75 22.78
CA GLY A 495 -1.07 0.64 24.03
C GLY A 495 -1.65 -0.43 24.96
N GLY A 496 -0.85 -0.87 25.93
CA GLY A 496 -1.23 -1.89 26.91
C GLY A 496 -1.45 -3.29 26.30
N ARG A 497 -2.26 -4.11 26.98
CA ARG A 497 -2.50 -5.50 26.59
C ARG A 497 -3.05 -5.61 25.16
N GLY A 498 -2.31 -6.33 24.31
CA GLY A 498 -2.72 -6.61 22.93
C GLY A 498 -2.30 -5.54 21.91
N ALA A 499 -1.41 -4.61 22.30
CA ALA A 499 -0.87 -3.57 21.43
C ALA A 499 -0.39 -4.08 20.06
N GLY A 500 -0.66 -3.30 19.02
CA GLY A 500 -0.32 -3.60 17.63
C GLY A 500 -1.45 -4.26 16.83
N GLN A 501 -2.42 -4.89 17.48
CA GLN A 501 -3.56 -5.49 16.78
C GLN A 501 -4.53 -4.43 16.28
N HIS A 502 -5.07 -4.62 15.08
CA HIS A 502 -6.20 -3.85 14.56
C HIS A 502 -7.29 -4.78 14.02
N ARG A 503 -8.56 -4.35 14.12
CA ARG A 503 -9.71 -5.08 13.58
C ARG A 503 -10.71 -4.12 12.95
N HIS A 504 -11.33 -4.54 11.86
CA HIS A 504 -12.35 -3.75 11.20
C HIS A 504 -13.68 -3.86 11.95
N ILE A 505 -14.36 -2.74 12.15
CA ILE A 505 -15.67 -2.73 12.79
C ILE A 505 -16.72 -3.12 11.75
N VAL A 506 -17.42 -4.24 11.99
CA VAL A 506 -18.47 -4.74 11.09
C VAL A 506 -19.88 -4.37 11.56
N ALA A 507 -20.05 -4.11 12.85
CA ALA A 507 -21.32 -3.65 13.42
C ALA A 507 -21.09 -2.91 14.74
N SER A 508 -22.06 -2.08 15.13
CA SER A 508 -22.09 -1.41 16.42
C SER A 508 -23.53 -1.30 16.92
N ALA A 509 -23.78 -1.69 18.18
CA ALA A 509 -25.08 -1.59 18.84
C ALA A 509 -24.90 -1.59 20.36
N ASP A 510 -25.76 -0.88 21.11
CA ASP A 510 -25.83 -0.93 22.58
C ASP A 510 -24.46 -0.83 23.28
N SER A 511 -23.67 0.18 22.89
CA SER A 511 -22.29 0.42 23.34
C SER A 511 -21.27 -0.70 23.06
N THR A 512 -21.63 -1.65 22.21
CA THR A 512 -20.77 -2.76 21.76
C THR A 512 -20.39 -2.57 20.30
N VAL A 513 -19.11 -2.79 19.98
CA VAL A 513 -18.63 -2.95 18.60
C VAL A 513 -18.33 -4.42 18.33
N THR A 514 -18.69 -4.89 17.14
CA THR A 514 -18.40 -6.23 16.62
C THR A 514 -17.32 -6.12 15.56
N LEU A 515 -16.36 -7.05 15.61
CA LEU A 515 -15.14 -7.04 14.82
C LEU A 515 -15.17 -8.10 13.70
N ASP A 516 -14.40 -7.88 12.64
CA ASP A 516 -14.30 -8.79 11.50
C ASP A 516 -13.54 -10.09 11.79
N ALA A 517 -12.70 -10.09 12.83
CA ALA A 517 -11.93 -11.25 13.26
C ALA A 517 -11.65 -11.21 14.78
N PRO A 518 -11.44 -12.38 15.42
CA PRO A 518 -11.12 -12.42 16.83
C PRO A 518 -9.73 -11.83 17.13
N TRP A 519 -9.54 -11.30 18.33
CA TRP A 519 -8.23 -10.92 18.88
C TRP A 519 -7.35 -12.16 19.11
N ASN A 520 -6.06 -12.05 18.80
CA ASN A 520 -5.06 -13.03 19.22
C ASN A 520 -4.80 -12.91 20.73
N VAL A 521 -4.76 -11.67 21.23
CA VAL A 521 -4.71 -11.34 22.65
C VAL A 521 -5.91 -10.46 22.98
N ILE A 522 -6.85 -11.00 23.76
CA ILE A 522 -8.05 -10.28 24.20
C ILE A 522 -7.61 -9.07 25.06
N PRO A 523 -8.01 -7.84 24.67
CA PRO A 523 -7.76 -6.63 25.45
C PRO A 523 -8.39 -6.67 26.86
N ASP A 524 -7.74 -6.03 27.82
CA ASP A 524 -8.26 -5.80 29.18
C ASP A 524 -8.18 -4.31 29.59
N GLY A 525 -8.41 -4.00 30.87
CA GLY A 525 -8.42 -2.63 31.39
C GLY A 525 -7.09 -1.85 31.25
N THR A 526 -5.99 -2.53 30.92
CA THR A 526 -4.70 -1.89 30.62
C THR A 526 -4.62 -1.38 29.18
N SER A 527 -5.47 -1.90 28.29
CA SER A 527 -5.43 -1.60 26.86
C SER A 527 -5.81 -0.15 26.58
N ARG A 528 -5.24 0.40 25.51
CA ARG A 528 -5.56 1.71 24.96
C ARG A 528 -5.98 1.54 23.52
N PHE A 529 -7.11 2.13 23.16
CA PHE A 529 -7.69 1.98 21.84
C PHE A 529 -7.67 3.29 21.07
N ALA A 530 -7.45 3.19 19.77
CA ALA A 530 -7.80 4.23 18.81
C ALA A 530 -8.93 3.72 17.91
N LEU A 531 -9.99 4.52 17.79
CA LEU A 531 -10.93 4.40 16.68
C LEU A 531 -10.29 5.12 15.49
N ALA A 532 -9.94 4.38 14.44
CA ALA A 532 -9.08 4.87 13.37
C ALA A 532 -9.64 4.55 11.98
N ALA A 533 -9.47 5.50 11.06
CA ALA A 533 -9.43 5.19 9.63
C ALA A 533 -8.01 4.73 9.29
N THR A 534 -7.89 3.55 8.69
CA THR A 534 -6.60 2.87 8.47
C THR A 534 -6.38 2.53 7.01
N ALA A 535 -5.12 2.42 6.59
CA ALA A 535 -4.76 1.77 5.33
C ALA A 535 -4.06 0.44 5.64
N SER A 536 -4.56 -0.68 5.10
CA SER A 536 -3.98 -2.00 5.36
C SER A 536 -3.94 -2.94 4.16
N ARG A 537 -3.08 -3.96 4.22
CA ARG A 537 -2.86 -4.93 3.12
C ARG A 537 -2.42 -4.22 1.85
N VAL A 538 -1.26 -3.60 1.97
CA VAL A 538 -0.63 -2.76 0.94
C VAL A 538 0.62 -3.46 0.42
N ALA A 539 0.76 -3.57 -0.90
CA ALA A 539 1.98 -4.04 -1.55
C ALA A 539 2.42 -3.08 -2.67
N ILE A 540 3.61 -2.51 -2.53
CA ILE A 540 4.26 -1.63 -3.51
C ILE A 540 5.52 -2.37 -3.99
N TYR A 541 5.42 -2.97 -5.18
CA TYR A 541 6.39 -3.97 -5.64
C TYR A 541 6.96 -3.66 -7.03
N ASP A 542 8.29 -3.75 -7.16
CA ASP A 542 8.99 -3.72 -8.46
C ASP A 542 8.70 -2.48 -9.33
N ASN A 543 8.55 -1.31 -8.70
CA ASN A 543 8.37 -0.04 -9.40
C ASN A 543 9.71 0.67 -9.64
N ASN A 544 9.73 1.59 -10.60
CA ASN A 544 10.84 2.50 -10.87
C ASN A 544 10.42 3.94 -10.62
N PHE A 545 10.89 4.52 -9.53
CA PHE A 545 10.56 5.87 -9.11
C PHE A 545 11.72 6.82 -9.36
N ASP A 546 11.43 7.87 -10.11
CA ASP A 546 12.41 8.80 -10.61
C ASP A 546 11.94 10.24 -10.34
N GLY A 547 12.65 10.93 -9.45
CA GLY A 547 12.45 12.35 -9.20
C GLY A 547 13.17 13.20 -10.24
N ARG A 548 13.65 14.39 -9.86
CA ARG A 548 14.21 15.38 -10.80
C ARG A 548 15.71 15.53 -10.66
N SER A 549 16.41 15.92 -11.73
CA SER A 549 17.86 16.18 -11.68
C SER A 549 18.26 17.27 -10.68
N THR A 550 17.34 18.17 -10.34
CA THR A 550 17.53 19.28 -9.39
C THR A 550 17.15 18.91 -7.95
N TYR A 551 17.04 17.61 -7.63
CA TYR A 551 16.65 17.12 -6.29
C TYR A 551 17.53 17.65 -5.14
N ASN A 552 18.76 18.03 -5.46
CA ASN A 552 19.75 18.59 -4.53
C ASN A 552 19.81 20.13 -4.54
N GLU A 553 19.04 20.80 -5.41
CA GLU A 553 19.04 22.26 -5.57
C GLU A 553 17.92 22.93 -4.78
N HIS A 554 16.78 22.25 -4.59
CA HIS A 554 15.61 22.79 -3.91
C HIS A 554 14.97 21.77 -2.97
N ASP A 555 14.44 22.25 -1.85
CA ASP A 555 13.95 21.44 -0.74
C ASP A 555 12.51 20.94 -0.95
N SER A 556 12.27 20.19 -2.03
CA SER A 556 10.98 19.50 -2.23
C SER A 556 10.88 18.27 -1.35
N ASP A 557 9.75 17.98 -0.71
CA ASP A 557 9.46 16.74 0.04
C ASP A 557 9.31 15.50 -0.88
N SER A 558 10.05 15.45 -2.00
CA SER A 558 10.00 14.32 -2.91
C SER A 558 10.51 13.04 -2.24
N THR A 559 9.70 12.00 -2.34
CA THR A 559 10.02 10.63 -1.92
C THR A 559 9.27 9.63 -2.77
N SER A 560 9.77 8.40 -2.87
CA SER A 560 9.07 7.37 -3.62
C SER A 560 7.79 6.92 -2.91
N VAL A 561 7.87 6.71 -1.60
CA VAL A 561 6.80 6.17 -0.76
C VAL A 561 6.83 6.88 0.59
N LEU A 562 5.70 7.48 0.95
CA LEU A 562 5.44 8.04 2.27
C LEU A 562 4.29 7.28 2.93
N LEU A 563 4.60 6.58 4.03
CA LEU A 563 3.61 5.95 4.91
C LEU A 563 3.42 6.82 6.16
N TYR A 564 2.39 7.65 6.15
CA TYR A 564 2.15 8.70 7.14
C TYR A 564 0.89 8.41 7.97
N GLY A 565 1.06 8.24 9.28
CA GLY A 565 -0.03 7.97 10.23
C GLY A 565 -0.50 6.51 10.24
N ASN A 566 -1.82 6.29 10.15
CA ASN A 566 -2.50 5.00 10.36
C ASN A 566 -2.34 4.00 9.21
N VAL A 567 -1.10 3.60 8.92
CA VAL A 567 -0.78 2.57 7.91
C VAL A 567 -0.31 1.29 8.60
N TYR A 568 -0.98 0.18 8.31
CA TYR A 568 -0.72 -1.10 8.99
C TYR A 568 -0.50 -2.21 7.96
N ASP A 569 0.45 -3.10 8.21
CA ASP A 569 0.66 -4.28 7.36
C ASP A 569 0.90 -3.91 5.87
N ALA A 570 1.84 -3.00 5.65
CA ALA A 570 2.24 -2.52 4.33
C ALA A 570 3.65 -2.98 3.95
N ILE A 571 3.83 -3.28 2.67
CA ILE A 571 5.06 -3.83 2.11
C ILE A 571 5.54 -2.94 0.97
N VAL A 572 6.81 -2.52 1.04
CA VAL A 572 7.52 -1.80 0.00
C VAL A 572 8.71 -2.65 -0.39
N ASP A 573 8.61 -3.36 -1.52
CA ASP A 573 9.58 -4.40 -1.89
C ASP A 573 10.12 -4.24 -3.32
N ASN A 574 11.44 -4.41 -3.46
CA ASN A 574 12.12 -4.50 -4.75
C ASN A 574 11.93 -3.27 -5.67
N ASN A 575 11.75 -2.06 -5.11
CA ASN A 575 11.62 -0.83 -5.90
C ASN A 575 13.00 -0.22 -6.22
N ARG A 576 13.09 0.50 -7.34
CA ARG A 576 14.27 1.25 -7.78
C ARG A 576 13.93 2.73 -7.68
N ILE A 577 14.70 3.49 -6.93
CA ILE A 577 14.36 4.86 -6.51
C ILE A 577 15.57 5.75 -6.77
N SER A 578 15.37 6.89 -7.41
CA SER A 578 16.46 7.86 -7.59
C SER A 578 15.99 9.30 -7.64
N ARG A 579 16.92 10.23 -7.36
CA ARG A 579 16.73 11.67 -7.53
C ARG A 579 15.61 12.24 -6.67
N MET A 580 15.57 11.80 -5.41
CA MET A 580 14.59 12.24 -4.40
C MET A 580 15.27 13.08 -3.32
N ARG A 581 14.48 13.84 -2.56
CA ARG A 581 14.95 14.36 -1.27
C ARG A 581 15.12 13.23 -0.26
N HIS A 582 14.09 12.42 -0.03
CA HIS A 582 14.18 11.20 0.76
C HIS A 582 13.85 10.00 -0.11
N GLY A 583 14.61 8.90 -0.02
CA GLY A 583 14.30 7.70 -0.78
C GLY A 583 12.95 7.10 -0.39
N MET A 584 12.74 6.88 0.91
CA MET A 584 11.54 6.26 1.50
C MET A 584 11.28 6.84 2.89
N MET A 585 10.01 6.96 3.29
CA MET A 585 9.61 7.59 4.55
C MET A 585 8.52 6.83 5.30
N THR A 586 8.73 6.66 6.61
CA THR A 586 7.75 6.17 7.58
C THR A 586 7.56 7.20 8.68
N ILE A 587 6.35 7.71 8.84
CA ILE A 587 6.07 8.78 9.79
C ILE A 587 4.91 8.39 10.72
N ALA A 588 5.21 8.37 12.02
CA ALA A 588 4.23 8.42 13.09
C ALA A 588 3.93 9.88 13.46
N LEU A 589 2.73 10.13 13.99
CA LEU A 589 2.32 11.46 14.43
C LEU A 589 2.03 11.47 15.93
N ASP A 590 1.31 12.49 16.37
CA ASP A 590 0.92 12.72 17.74
C ASP A 590 0.16 11.54 18.36
N SER A 591 0.65 11.07 19.52
CA SER A 591 0.08 9.97 20.29
C SER A 591 -1.31 10.28 20.87
N MET A 592 -1.66 11.55 21.08
CA MET A 592 -3.02 11.96 21.48
C MET A 592 -4.09 11.56 20.48
N ARG A 593 -3.69 11.26 19.23
CA ARG A 593 -4.58 10.76 18.20
C ARG A 593 -4.35 9.27 17.91
N GLY A 594 -3.29 8.65 18.42
CA GLY A 594 -2.96 7.24 18.16
C GLY A 594 -2.62 6.96 16.69
N LEU A 595 -1.94 7.92 16.05
CA LEU A 595 -1.61 7.92 14.62
C LEU A 595 -0.25 7.24 14.39
N ALA A 596 -0.26 5.93 14.15
CA ALA A 596 0.97 5.15 14.22
C ALA A 596 1.05 4.04 13.15
N PRO A 597 2.17 3.95 12.41
CA PRO A 597 2.40 2.84 11.50
C PRO A 597 2.97 1.60 12.19
N TYR A 598 2.32 0.44 12.02
CA TYR A 598 2.77 -0.83 12.61
C TYR A 598 3.00 -1.94 11.57
N PHE A 599 3.99 -2.77 11.86
CA PHE A 599 4.36 -3.97 11.10
C PHE A 599 4.57 -3.70 9.61
N LEU A 600 5.22 -2.58 9.32
CA LEU A 600 5.68 -2.21 7.99
C LEU A 600 6.90 -3.06 7.60
N GLN A 601 7.01 -3.37 6.31
CA GLN A 601 8.18 -4.05 5.76
C GLN A 601 8.71 -3.31 4.53
N TYR A 602 9.95 -2.83 4.62
CA TYR A 602 10.69 -2.30 3.47
C TYR A 602 11.81 -3.27 3.13
N SER A 603 11.72 -3.92 1.97
CA SER A 603 12.61 -4.99 1.58
C SER A 603 13.24 -4.78 0.21
N ASN A 604 14.52 -5.10 0.04
CA ASN A 604 15.16 -5.23 -1.28
C ASN A 604 15.09 -3.98 -2.18
N ASN A 605 14.80 -2.79 -1.63
CA ASN A 605 14.73 -1.56 -2.41
C ASN A 605 16.12 -1.02 -2.70
N THR A 606 16.30 -0.36 -3.84
CA THR A 606 17.51 0.38 -4.19
C THR A 606 17.21 1.87 -4.27
N VAL A 607 17.93 2.68 -3.50
CA VAL A 607 17.88 4.15 -3.54
C VAL A 607 19.23 4.67 -4.00
N SER A 608 19.26 5.52 -5.04
CA SER A 608 20.50 6.14 -5.52
C SER A 608 20.34 7.61 -5.83
N ASP A 609 21.43 8.37 -5.73
CA ASP A 609 21.50 9.76 -6.18
C ASP A 609 20.35 10.61 -5.61
N SER A 610 20.20 10.57 -4.28
CA SER A 610 19.15 11.26 -3.52
C SER A 610 19.80 12.02 -2.35
N ASN A 611 19.08 12.96 -1.74
CA ASN A 611 19.65 13.69 -0.60
C ASN A 611 19.84 12.75 0.60
N SER A 612 18.76 12.10 1.03
CA SER A 612 18.76 11.16 2.15
C SER A 612 18.11 9.82 1.75
N GLY A 613 18.50 8.76 2.46
CA GLY A 613 18.07 7.40 2.18
C GLY A 613 16.70 7.10 2.77
N LEU A 614 16.70 6.72 4.05
CA LEU A 614 15.52 6.26 4.77
C LEU A 614 15.19 7.19 5.92
N TYR A 615 13.94 7.65 5.95
CA TYR A 615 13.39 8.44 7.05
C TYR A 615 12.43 7.61 7.90
N VAL A 616 12.64 7.60 9.22
CA VAL A 616 11.77 6.94 10.18
C VAL A 616 11.59 7.86 11.38
N GLY A 617 10.37 8.21 11.78
CA GLY A 617 10.26 9.05 12.97
C GLY A 617 8.87 9.42 13.43
N THR A 618 8.83 10.13 14.56
CA THR A 618 7.65 10.83 15.07
C THR A 618 7.72 12.28 14.64
N THR A 619 7.10 12.64 13.53
CA THR A 619 7.22 14.00 12.96
C THR A 619 5.96 14.80 13.26
N PHE A 620 6.12 16.12 13.42
CA PHE A 620 5.00 17.04 13.69
C PHE A 620 4.18 16.70 14.95
N ALA A 621 4.78 16.01 15.93
CA ALA A 621 4.15 15.83 17.23
C ALA A 621 4.23 17.15 18.00
N GLU A 622 3.07 17.75 18.27
CA GLU A 622 2.90 19.00 19.03
C GLU A 622 2.31 18.77 20.43
N THR A 623 1.76 17.58 20.67
CA THR A 623 1.35 17.09 21.98
C THR A 623 1.69 15.60 22.10
N GLY A 624 1.44 15.00 23.27
CA GLY A 624 1.68 13.58 23.44
C GLY A 624 1.14 12.99 24.75
N GLN A 625 0.96 11.67 24.73
CA GLN A 625 0.48 10.86 25.83
C GLN A 625 1.32 9.57 25.95
N SER A 626 1.97 9.41 27.10
CA SER A 626 2.75 8.20 27.43
C SER A 626 1.91 6.93 27.36
N GLY A 627 2.55 5.81 26.99
CA GLY A 627 1.91 4.50 26.89
C GLY A 627 1.09 4.29 25.62
N ILE A 628 1.19 5.21 24.65
CA ILE A 628 0.68 5.05 23.29
C ILE A 628 1.88 4.92 22.35
N TRP A 629 1.90 3.84 21.56
CA TRP A 629 2.98 3.53 20.63
C TRP A 629 2.85 4.34 19.33
N GLY A 630 4.00 4.76 18.80
CA GLY A 630 4.13 5.42 17.49
C GLY A 630 4.68 4.47 16.43
N GLY A 631 5.36 3.40 16.83
CA GLY A 631 5.80 2.36 15.91
C GLY A 631 6.00 1.02 16.59
N LEU A 632 5.50 -0.06 15.99
CA LEU A 632 5.63 -1.42 16.50
C LEU A 632 6.03 -2.34 15.36
N GLY A 633 7.11 -3.09 15.56
CA GLY A 633 7.48 -4.20 14.69
C GLY A 633 7.83 -3.84 13.24
N ASN A 634 8.21 -2.60 12.98
CA ASN A 634 8.62 -2.14 11.65
C ASN A 634 9.99 -2.70 11.27
N VAL A 635 10.11 -3.22 10.05
CA VAL A 635 11.32 -3.89 9.55
C VAL A 635 11.80 -3.26 8.24
N TYR A 636 13.09 -2.94 8.20
CA TYR A 636 13.80 -2.44 7.03
C TYR A 636 14.94 -3.40 6.71
N ARG A 637 14.80 -4.19 5.64
CA ARG A 637 15.74 -5.28 5.33
C ARG A 637 16.28 -5.30 3.91
N ASN A 638 17.54 -5.69 3.77
CA ASN A 638 18.19 -5.94 2.49
C ASN A 638 18.08 -4.76 1.49
N ASN A 639 17.92 -3.52 1.96
CA ASN A 639 17.85 -2.35 1.09
C ASN A 639 19.26 -1.85 0.76
N ARG A 640 19.43 -1.27 -0.42
CA ARG A 640 20.70 -0.73 -0.91
C ARG A 640 20.57 0.78 -1.15
N PHE A 641 21.49 1.55 -0.59
CA PHE A 641 21.54 3.00 -0.69
C PHE A 641 22.92 3.40 -1.22
N GLU A 642 22.94 4.20 -2.29
CA GLU A 642 24.18 4.60 -2.96
C GLU A 642 24.18 6.09 -3.30
N ASN A 643 25.34 6.75 -3.14
CA ASN A 643 25.54 8.15 -3.53
C ASN A 643 24.51 9.10 -2.90
N LEU A 644 24.43 9.09 -1.58
CA LEU A 644 23.54 9.99 -0.86
C LEU A 644 24.27 11.31 -0.53
N THR A 645 23.60 12.44 -0.73
CA THR A 645 24.18 13.77 -0.43
C THR A 645 24.34 14.00 1.08
N HIS A 646 23.47 13.42 1.91
CA HIS A 646 23.33 13.73 3.33
C HIS A 646 23.30 12.48 4.21
N ILE A 647 22.12 11.96 4.56
CA ILE A 647 21.97 10.99 5.64
C ILE A 647 21.48 9.64 5.10
N GLY A 648 22.11 8.54 5.53
CA GLY A 648 21.68 7.18 5.21
C GLY A 648 20.37 6.84 5.88
N VAL A 649 20.34 6.88 7.21
CA VAL A 649 19.13 6.71 8.02
C VAL A 649 18.90 7.90 8.93
N GLU A 650 17.76 8.56 8.76
CA GLU A 650 17.23 9.58 9.66
C GLU A 650 16.23 8.90 10.61
N TYR A 651 16.63 8.70 11.88
CA TYR A 651 15.74 8.20 12.93
C TYR A 651 15.31 9.36 13.83
N GLU A 652 14.14 9.92 13.56
CA GLU A 652 13.72 11.20 14.10
C GLU A 652 12.81 11.08 15.35
N THR A 653 13.00 12.03 16.26
CA THR A 653 12.13 12.29 17.40
C THR A 653 11.69 13.77 17.47
N TRP A 654 10.48 14.03 17.99
CA TRP A 654 9.93 15.37 18.30
C TRP A 654 9.62 15.52 19.80
N ALA A 655 9.24 16.72 20.24
CA ALA A 655 9.34 17.15 21.64
C ALA A 655 8.10 16.84 22.51
N HIS A 656 7.61 15.60 22.57
CA HIS A 656 6.52 15.20 23.48
C HIS A 656 6.61 13.72 23.89
N ASP A 657 6.00 13.38 25.04
CA ASP A 657 5.94 11.99 25.52
C ASP A 657 5.00 11.12 24.67
N GLY A 658 5.29 9.82 24.59
CA GLY A 658 4.51 8.87 23.79
C GLY A 658 4.91 8.87 22.31
N SER A 659 4.16 8.13 21.51
CA SER A 659 4.57 7.77 20.14
C SER A 659 5.90 7.00 20.12
N ASP A 660 6.17 6.23 21.18
CA ASP A 660 7.38 5.44 21.34
C ASP A 660 7.47 4.35 20.26
N TYR A 661 8.68 3.93 19.93
CA TYR A 661 8.92 2.83 19.00
C TYR A 661 9.40 1.61 19.78
N ASN A 662 8.90 0.43 19.44
CA ASN A 662 9.39 -0.82 20.01
C ASN A 662 9.60 -1.90 18.94
N GLY A 663 10.70 -2.64 19.06
CA GLY A 663 11.00 -3.76 18.18
C GLY A 663 11.22 -3.37 16.71
N THR A 664 11.76 -2.17 16.46
CA THR A 664 12.15 -1.73 15.11
C THR A 664 13.45 -2.42 14.70
N VAL A 665 13.48 -2.96 13.48
CA VAL A 665 14.62 -3.73 12.96
C VAL A 665 15.15 -3.08 11.69
N PHE A 666 16.46 -2.82 11.66
CA PHE A 666 17.22 -2.56 10.44
C PHE A 666 18.18 -3.73 10.24
N GLU A 667 18.02 -4.49 9.17
CA GLU A 667 18.87 -5.66 8.93
C GLU A 667 19.40 -5.75 7.50
N ARG A 668 20.69 -6.03 7.36
CA ARG A 668 21.36 -6.32 6.08
C ARG A 668 21.17 -5.23 5.02
N ASN A 669 20.98 -3.99 5.45
CA ASN A 669 20.99 -2.84 4.55
C ASN A 669 22.43 -2.43 4.23
N SER A 670 22.67 -1.95 3.02
CA SER A 670 23.97 -1.46 2.54
C SER A 670 23.87 0.02 2.22
N PHE A 671 24.76 0.83 2.78
CA PHE A 671 24.88 2.27 2.51
C PHE A 671 26.30 2.56 2.03
N LYS A 672 26.43 3.05 0.80
CA LYS A 672 27.72 3.32 0.15
C LYS A 672 27.79 4.75 -0.35
N SER A 673 28.93 5.41 -0.15
CA SER A 673 29.10 6.82 -0.51
C SER A 673 28.08 7.71 0.21
N VAL A 674 28.11 7.70 1.54
CA VAL A 674 27.21 8.48 2.40
C VAL A 674 28.00 9.28 3.45
N PRO A 675 27.74 10.59 3.66
CA PRO A 675 28.48 11.36 4.65
C PRO A 675 28.04 11.10 6.10
N TYR A 676 26.75 10.86 6.33
CA TYR A 676 26.22 10.48 7.65
C TYR A 676 25.52 9.12 7.58
N GLY A 677 26.05 8.11 8.27
CA GLY A 677 25.53 6.74 8.16
C GLY A 677 24.14 6.58 8.79
N PHE A 678 24.07 6.63 10.11
CA PHE A 678 22.84 6.51 10.89
C PHE A 678 22.78 7.62 11.94
N VAL A 679 21.71 8.41 11.92
CA VAL A 679 21.52 9.56 12.80
C VAL A 679 20.22 9.41 13.57
N ASP A 680 20.28 9.39 14.90
CA ASP A 680 19.14 9.42 15.82
C ASP A 680 19.09 10.75 16.56
N ALA A 681 18.19 11.65 16.17
CA ALA A 681 18.16 13.02 16.67
C ALA A 681 16.80 13.74 16.54
N TYR A 682 16.75 14.96 17.05
CA TYR A 682 15.59 15.84 17.01
C TYR A 682 15.48 16.61 15.67
N GLN A 683 14.27 16.61 15.08
CA GLN A 683 13.92 17.40 13.87
C GLN A 683 14.93 17.27 12.71
N LEU A 684 15.17 16.02 12.29
CA LEU A 684 16.11 15.66 11.23
C LEU A 684 15.65 16.03 9.82
N ILE A 685 14.33 16.11 9.59
CA ILE A 685 13.80 16.39 8.24
C ILE A 685 14.38 17.69 7.63
N TRP A 686 14.75 18.67 8.47
CA TRP A 686 15.38 19.94 8.07
C TRP A 686 16.86 20.07 8.49
N THR A 687 17.45 19.04 9.10
CA THR A 687 18.78 19.11 9.72
C THR A 687 19.71 18.04 9.13
N TYR A 688 20.46 18.43 8.10
CA TYR A 688 21.40 17.55 7.37
C TYR A 688 22.83 18.10 7.28
N ASP A 689 23.12 19.18 7.99
CA ASP A 689 24.41 19.89 7.96
C ASP A 689 25.38 19.44 9.08
N GLY A 690 25.05 18.36 9.78
CA GLY A 690 25.83 17.82 10.90
C GLY A 690 25.57 18.50 12.26
N ARG A 691 24.76 19.57 12.32
CA ARG A 691 24.42 20.27 13.59
C ARG A 691 23.23 19.61 14.30
N PHE A 692 23.32 18.30 14.52
CA PHE A 692 22.29 17.50 15.16
C PHE A 692 22.08 17.88 16.63
N LYS A 693 20.83 17.77 17.12
CA LYS A 693 20.43 18.24 18.46
C LYS A 693 19.66 17.16 19.22
N SER A 694 19.74 17.21 20.55
CA SER A 694 18.84 16.48 21.45
C SER A 694 17.47 17.16 21.50
N ALA A 695 16.42 16.39 21.79
CA ALA A 695 15.10 16.96 22.03
C ALA A 695 15.09 17.85 23.29
N PRO A 696 14.44 19.03 23.26
CA PRO A 696 14.28 19.86 24.43
C PRO A 696 13.17 19.30 25.35
N GLY A 697 13.53 18.50 26.35
CA GLY A 697 12.59 18.01 27.37
C GLY A 697 12.06 16.58 27.13
N SER A 698 10.77 16.38 27.41
CA SER A 698 10.02 15.13 27.15
C SER A 698 10.01 14.78 25.67
N HIS A 699 10.15 13.49 25.34
CA HIS A 699 10.29 13.04 23.95
C HIS A 699 9.95 11.56 23.76
N SER A 700 9.67 11.16 22.51
CA SER A 700 9.42 9.76 22.15
C SER A 700 10.69 8.92 22.27
N MET A 701 10.55 7.74 22.86
CA MET A 701 11.61 6.78 23.11
C MET A 701 11.67 5.73 22.01
N LYS A 702 12.89 5.29 21.65
CA LYS A 702 13.12 4.15 20.76
C LYS A 702 13.66 2.98 21.58
N VAL A 703 12.86 1.95 21.71
CA VAL A 703 13.12 0.81 22.60
C VAL A 703 13.31 -0.47 21.79
N ASN A 704 14.26 -1.31 22.20
CA ASN A 704 14.59 -2.58 21.56
C ASN A 704 14.89 -2.47 20.06
N THR A 705 15.55 -1.39 19.62
CA THR A 705 15.96 -1.23 18.22
C THR A 705 17.10 -2.19 17.89
N ILE A 706 17.00 -2.91 16.77
CA ILE A 706 18.00 -3.91 16.35
C ILE A 706 18.67 -3.47 15.05
N LEU A 707 19.99 -3.48 15.05
CA LEU A 707 20.84 -3.33 13.87
C LEU A 707 21.53 -4.67 13.59
N HIS A 708 21.14 -5.38 12.54
CA HIS A 708 21.67 -6.72 12.23
C HIS A 708 22.35 -6.76 10.86
N GLY A 709 23.69 -6.83 10.83
CA GLY A 709 24.46 -7.02 9.60
C GLY A 709 24.35 -5.88 8.59
N ASN A 710 24.05 -4.65 9.02
CA ASN A 710 24.05 -3.49 8.12
C ASN A 710 25.50 -3.05 7.82
N ASP A 711 25.76 -2.57 6.61
CA ASP A 711 27.06 -2.05 6.19
C ASP A 711 26.93 -0.57 5.84
N PHE A 712 27.59 0.29 6.63
CA PHE A 712 27.70 1.72 6.37
C PHE A 712 29.13 2.05 5.97
N ASP A 713 29.29 2.57 4.76
CA ASP A 713 30.58 2.91 4.18
C ASP A 713 30.55 4.35 3.67
N ARG A 714 31.39 5.22 4.25
CA ARG A 714 31.55 6.61 3.78
C ARG A 714 31.94 6.63 2.30
N GLY A 715 32.75 5.66 1.85
CA GLY A 715 33.18 5.52 0.47
C GLY A 715 33.80 6.79 -0.07
N SER A 716 33.17 7.35 -1.11
CA SER A 716 33.64 8.56 -1.80
C SER A 716 33.15 9.89 -1.20
N ALA A 717 32.24 9.88 -0.23
CA ALA A 717 31.72 11.11 0.40
C ALA A 717 32.81 11.87 1.17
N ALA A 718 32.65 13.17 1.40
CA ALA A 718 33.67 13.97 2.12
C ALA A 718 33.93 13.40 3.53
N VAL A 719 35.22 13.34 3.93
CA VAL A 719 35.62 12.84 5.26
C VAL A 719 35.41 13.89 6.35
N ASP A 720 35.65 15.16 6.05
CA ASP A 720 35.56 16.23 7.03
C ASP A 720 34.13 16.36 7.56
N GLY A 721 33.97 16.19 8.89
CA GLY A 721 32.68 16.26 9.56
C GLY A 721 31.80 15.02 9.41
N SER A 722 32.22 13.98 8.68
CA SER A 722 31.43 12.78 8.45
C SER A 722 31.27 11.94 9.73
N ILE A 723 30.11 11.30 9.89
CA ILE A 723 29.80 10.52 11.11
C ILE A 723 29.10 9.21 10.72
N GLY A 724 29.67 8.08 11.16
CA GLY A 724 29.11 6.76 10.90
C GLY A 724 27.80 6.54 11.66
N PHE A 725 27.85 6.56 12.98
CA PHE A 725 26.70 6.47 13.87
C PHE A 725 26.70 7.62 14.86
N VAL A 726 25.53 8.23 15.09
CA VAL A 726 25.33 9.22 16.15
C VAL A 726 23.92 9.13 16.72
N THR A 727 23.82 9.20 18.05
CA THR A 727 22.56 9.34 18.77
C THR A 727 22.63 10.51 19.74
N LEU A 728 21.61 11.36 19.72
CA LEU A 728 21.40 12.46 20.66
C LEU A 728 20.43 12.05 21.78
N HIS A 729 20.04 10.77 21.80
CA HIS A 729 19.08 10.16 22.71
C HIS A 729 19.70 8.91 23.37
N PRO A 730 20.68 9.07 24.28
CA PRO A 730 21.39 7.95 24.87
C PRO A 730 20.52 7.01 25.72
N SER A 731 19.31 7.42 26.05
CA SER A 731 18.29 6.59 26.72
C SER A 731 17.63 5.58 25.78
N ASN A 732 17.70 5.78 24.46
CA ASN A 732 17.25 4.79 23.48
C ASN A 732 18.06 3.49 23.62
N SER A 733 17.41 2.35 23.35
CA SER A 733 18.03 1.05 23.55
C SER A 733 18.30 0.33 22.24
N TRP A 734 19.52 -0.21 22.13
CA TRP A 734 20.07 -0.74 20.90
C TRP A 734 20.58 -2.17 21.08
N LEU A 735 20.49 -2.96 20.02
CA LEU A 735 21.23 -4.21 19.85
C LEU A 735 21.92 -4.18 18.50
N ASN A 736 23.25 -4.13 18.49
CA ASN A 736 24.03 -4.30 17.28
C ASN A 736 24.52 -5.76 17.16
N ILE A 737 24.18 -6.42 16.06
CA ILE A 737 24.61 -7.76 15.68
C ILE A 737 25.35 -7.65 14.35
N GLY A 738 26.66 -7.40 14.41
CA GLY A 738 27.52 -7.42 13.23
C GLY A 738 27.28 -6.31 12.20
N SER A 739 26.59 -5.22 12.54
CA SER A 739 26.57 -4.04 11.68
C SER A 739 27.90 -3.28 11.78
N THR A 740 28.38 -2.72 10.68
CA THR A 740 29.69 -2.06 10.58
C THR A 740 29.59 -0.64 10.03
N TRP A 741 30.48 0.23 10.50
CA TRP A 741 30.68 1.60 9.99
C TRP A 741 32.16 1.77 9.64
N LYS A 742 32.43 2.24 8.42
CA LYS A 742 33.79 2.29 7.89
C LYS A 742 34.13 3.65 7.31
N ASP A 743 35.38 4.05 7.55
CA ASP A 743 36.04 5.21 6.96
C ASP A 743 35.40 6.58 7.27
N PHE A 744 34.48 6.70 8.22
CA PHE A 744 33.97 8.00 8.67
C PHE A 744 35.00 8.74 9.55
N ALA A 745 34.92 10.08 9.65
CA ALA A 745 35.78 10.83 10.58
C ALA A 745 35.49 10.49 12.05
N SER A 746 34.26 10.10 12.38
CA SER A 746 33.86 9.64 13.72
C SER A 746 32.68 8.67 13.68
N GLY A 747 32.33 8.06 14.82
CA GLY A 747 31.16 7.18 14.93
C GLY A 747 31.30 5.79 14.26
N ASN A 748 32.53 5.34 13.96
CA ASN A 748 32.78 4.05 13.33
C ASN A 748 32.50 2.83 14.25
N ASP A 749 32.43 3.05 15.57
CA ASP A 749 32.16 1.98 16.54
C ASP A 749 30.67 1.59 16.63
N GLY A 750 29.78 2.36 16.00
CA GLY A 750 28.33 2.14 16.08
C GLY A 750 27.72 2.54 17.43
N PRO A 751 26.46 2.11 17.72
CA PRO A 751 25.84 2.37 19.01
C PRO A 751 26.54 1.63 20.14
N ILE A 752 26.77 2.32 21.26
CA ILE A 752 27.16 1.67 22.51
C ILE A 752 26.00 0.79 22.96
N VAL A 753 26.24 -0.51 23.10
CA VAL A 753 25.23 -1.46 23.56
C VAL A 753 24.85 -1.12 25.00
N THR A 754 23.71 -0.47 25.19
CA THR A 754 23.17 -0.21 26.52
C THR A 754 22.73 -1.53 27.15
N LYS A 755 23.42 -1.94 28.22
CA LYS A 755 22.95 -3.02 29.10
C LYS A 755 21.66 -2.53 29.76
N SER A 756 20.52 -3.00 29.23
CA SER A 756 19.20 -3.07 29.86
C SER A 756 18.66 -1.79 30.51
N LEU A 757 17.52 -1.29 30.01
CA LEU A 757 16.63 -0.46 30.82
C LEU A 757 16.26 -1.23 32.12
N PRO A 758 16.19 -0.57 33.29
CA PRO A 758 15.67 -1.18 34.51
C PRO A 758 14.24 -1.67 34.29
N ASN A 759 13.91 -2.80 34.90
CA ASN A 759 12.59 -3.44 34.88
C ASN A 759 11.44 -2.49 35.19
#